data_AF-A0A1V5YQM1-F1
#
_entry.id   AF-A0A1V5YQM1-F1
#
_cell.length_a   1.000
_cell.length_b   1.000
_cell.length_c   1.000
_cell.angle_alpha   90.00
_cell.angle_beta   90.00
_cell.angle_gamma   90.00
#
_symmetry.space_group_name_H-M   'P 1'
#
loop_
_entity.id
_entity.type
_entity.pdbx_description
1 polymer ?
#
loop_
_entity_poly.entity_id
_entity_poly.type
_entity_poly.pdbx_seq_one_letter_code
_entity_poly.pdbx_strand_id
1 'polypeptide(L)'
;MRTYGVSMLSTQNGLVPCIVPFYTAEMNNSLERGSRPYTVVEILREVFNEDFERAIQLYMDSCPEGAAVAIGEKEARECKLVKLGEPRVESSLRQPACTTAVDLVFVAIVEAMVPVGKATIGGVEAEQSTVMKKQRFSAEFRMRYLIGLWDKRCSAPAIAPNKYFPQDLITEQKTAITNQYLLPIMYAEDYGKAARRMLSQYYKEALDGSTAVDGWELAKRMRLEVRRVRFEPGSDIQGRIYFDWTQVKIRDEKGQYHDEKIPPMTVLINIDLCPTKEIENSTIVHECCHVFLDLTFFKLQMLSGKPFTSFTSRKRQKRRFPQTNGPIDWMELQAEKLPAYVLMEENNTRREIERMLVMKDGVRSPENMNWIMCQLAKTFRVTRSMAKYRMIELGYPEAEGIYVYIDNQHIPDYGCASTWERGITYAIALSDAGALLRESREFAAALGSGRYVYLEGHYCLDVEPYVEHRYGQLRRLTAYARHHIEECCISFTVQGRYANTAYEDAQAARKTPVKDKYQSRHGLRAEPETKERVKENTLFAQDSRVWMKLRMAMPDNIAEAVQLILDEKGITQQELSMRMGVSRAAFRKWCGRRMSLRHIVAVCIALDVRADIGIELVRLAGQTFQNNKEHNLLLAMLYETKDLTVARANEIMRQEKLDPLTEGMDEEIAV
;
A
#
# COMPACT_ATOMS: atom_id res chain seq x y z
N MET A 1 -31.16 24.42 -31.73
CA MET A 1 -30.95 25.56 -30.80
C MET A 1 -31.48 25.16 -29.44
N ARG A 2 -30.69 25.25 -28.37
CA ARG A 2 -31.18 25.21 -26.98
C ARG A 2 -31.25 26.65 -26.47
N THR A 3 -32.31 27.02 -25.75
CA THR A 3 -32.40 28.31 -25.08
C THR A 3 -31.54 28.27 -23.81
N TYR A 4 -30.46 29.06 -23.81
CA TYR A 4 -29.57 29.19 -22.65
C TYR A 4 -30.30 29.90 -21.50
N GLY A 5 -30.25 29.30 -20.31
CA GLY A 5 -30.93 29.81 -19.13
C GLY A 5 -30.28 31.08 -18.56
N VAL A 6 -31.08 32.08 -18.19
CA VAL A 6 -30.59 33.39 -17.76
C VAL A 6 -30.77 33.60 -16.25
N SER A 7 -29.64 33.91 -15.60
CA SER A 7 -29.50 34.55 -14.28
C SER A 7 -30.00 33.82 -13.02
N MET A 8 -29.28 34.03 -11.91
CA MET A 8 -29.93 34.17 -10.61
C MET A 8 -30.41 35.62 -10.49
N LEU A 9 -31.68 35.82 -10.12
CA LEU A 9 -32.24 37.17 -9.98
C LEU A 9 -31.69 37.86 -8.73
N SER A 10 -31.28 39.12 -8.90
CA SER A 10 -31.01 40.02 -7.78
C SER A 10 -32.34 40.41 -7.12
N THR A 11 -32.48 40.13 -5.83
CA THR A 11 -33.56 40.66 -4.99
C THR A 11 -32.95 41.35 -3.77
N GLN A 12 -33.69 42.24 -3.12
CA GLN A 12 -33.21 42.98 -1.94
C GLN A 12 -32.80 42.07 -0.76
N ASN A 13 -33.20 40.79 -0.78
CA ASN A 13 -32.85 39.79 0.24
C ASN A 13 -31.88 38.71 -0.28
N GLY A 14 -31.28 38.86 -1.47
CA GLY A 14 -30.25 37.97 -2.01
C GLY A 14 -30.56 37.35 -3.38
N LEU A 15 -29.67 36.43 -3.78
CA LEU A 15 -29.73 35.71 -5.07
C LEU A 15 -30.69 34.52 -4.98
N VAL A 16 -31.72 34.50 -5.83
CA VAL A 16 -32.70 33.40 -5.89
C VAL A 16 -32.39 32.46 -7.07
N PRO A 17 -32.22 31.14 -6.84
CA PRO A 17 -31.97 30.18 -7.92
C PRO A 17 -33.26 29.90 -8.71
N CYS A 18 -33.23 30.13 -10.02
CA CYS A 18 -34.32 29.76 -10.93
C CYS A 18 -34.02 28.41 -11.60
N ILE A 19 -34.96 27.46 -11.57
CA ILE A 19 -34.77 26.14 -12.19
C ILE A 19 -35.08 26.23 -13.69
N VAL A 20 -34.06 25.97 -14.51
CA VAL A 20 -34.13 25.93 -15.98
C VAL A 20 -34.15 24.47 -16.48
N PRO A 21 -34.51 24.19 -17.75
CA PRO A 21 -34.80 22.82 -18.19
C PRO A 21 -33.58 21.89 -18.11
N PHE A 22 -33.87 20.61 -17.86
CA PHE A 22 -32.88 19.54 -17.89
C PHE A 22 -32.69 19.03 -19.32
N TYR A 23 -31.44 18.88 -19.74
CA TYR A 23 -31.05 18.23 -20.98
C TYR A 23 -30.70 16.76 -20.69
N THR A 24 -31.14 15.84 -21.54
CA THR A 24 -30.71 14.43 -21.52
C THR A 24 -29.35 14.28 -22.21
N ALA A 25 -28.51 13.35 -21.73
CA ALA A 25 -27.36 12.89 -22.48
C ALA A 25 -27.82 12.35 -23.84
N GLU A 26 -27.18 12.80 -24.92
CA GLU A 26 -27.56 12.44 -26.28
C GLU A 26 -27.10 11.00 -26.58
N MET A 27 -28.03 10.14 -27.04
CA MET A 27 -27.81 8.69 -27.16
C MET A 27 -26.64 8.28 -28.06
N ASN A 28 -26.17 9.17 -28.93
CA ASN A 28 -25.10 8.90 -29.89
C ASN A 28 -23.73 9.44 -29.45
N ASN A 29 -23.65 10.24 -28.38
CA ASN A 29 -22.41 10.92 -27.97
C ASN A 29 -21.54 10.00 -27.09
N SER A 30 -21.16 8.84 -27.64
CA SER A 30 -20.19 7.97 -26.98
C SER A 30 -18.78 8.55 -27.13
N LEU A 31 -18.10 8.83 -26.02
CA LEU A 31 -16.77 9.45 -26.07
C LEU A 31 -15.76 8.48 -26.69
N GLU A 32 -15.34 8.72 -27.93
CA GLU A 32 -14.56 7.75 -28.71
C GLU A 32 -13.20 7.40 -28.06
N ARG A 33 -12.58 8.37 -27.39
CA ARG A 33 -11.18 8.34 -26.91
C ARG A 33 -10.86 7.26 -25.87
N GLY A 34 -10.60 6.05 -26.34
CA GLY A 34 -9.81 5.01 -25.64
C GLY A 34 -10.42 4.41 -24.37
N SER A 35 -9.57 3.68 -23.64
CA SER A 35 -9.92 2.89 -22.44
C SER A 35 -9.45 3.57 -21.15
N ARG A 36 -9.89 4.80 -20.90
CA ARG A 36 -9.63 5.53 -19.65
C ARG A 36 -10.91 6.15 -19.09
N PRO A 37 -10.94 6.49 -17.79
CA PRO A 37 -11.99 7.32 -17.24
C PRO A 37 -12.00 8.76 -17.77
N TYR A 38 -13.18 9.37 -17.73
CA TYR A 38 -13.49 10.74 -18.13
C TYR A 38 -13.83 11.59 -16.91
N THR A 39 -13.35 12.82 -16.93
CA THR A 39 -13.69 13.87 -15.96
C THR A 39 -15.11 14.40 -16.20
N VAL A 40 -15.70 15.02 -15.19
CA VAL A 40 -17.00 15.69 -15.35
C VAL A 40 -16.95 16.87 -16.32
N VAL A 41 -15.78 17.50 -16.49
CA VAL A 41 -15.56 18.57 -17.49
C VAL A 41 -15.67 18.03 -18.91
N GLU A 42 -15.05 16.87 -19.20
CA GLU A 42 -15.19 16.17 -20.48
C GLU A 42 -16.64 15.72 -20.72
N ILE A 43 -17.32 15.17 -19.71
CA ILE A 43 -18.72 14.74 -19.83
C ILE A 43 -19.65 15.93 -20.14
N LEU A 44 -19.49 17.07 -19.46
CA LEU A 44 -20.28 18.27 -19.74
C LEU A 44 -20.01 18.80 -21.15
N ARG A 45 -18.72 18.95 -21.52
CA ARG A 45 -18.28 19.51 -22.80
C ARG A 45 -18.66 18.62 -24.00
N GLU A 46 -18.45 17.31 -23.90
CA GLU A 46 -18.52 16.37 -25.04
C GLU A 46 -19.79 15.48 -25.05
N VAL A 47 -20.48 15.25 -23.92
CA VAL A 47 -21.75 14.47 -23.90
C VAL A 47 -22.97 15.39 -23.87
N PHE A 48 -22.94 16.44 -23.05
CA PHE A 48 -24.06 17.39 -22.92
C PHE A 48 -23.98 18.58 -23.90
N ASN A 49 -22.87 18.73 -24.64
CA ASN A 49 -22.55 19.82 -25.57
C ASN A 49 -22.47 21.21 -24.88
N GLU A 50 -21.83 21.26 -23.71
CA GLU A 50 -21.69 22.49 -22.92
C GLU A 50 -20.53 23.40 -23.39
N ASP A 51 -20.86 24.63 -23.76
CA ASP A 51 -19.90 25.69 -24.10
C ASP A 51 -19.73 26.66 -22.92
N PHE A 52 -18.70 26.41 -22.11
CA PHE A 52 -18.40 27.20 -20.90
C PHE A 52 -18.08 28.67 -21.21
N GLU A 53 -17.40 28.96 -22.32
CA GLU A 53 -17.07 30.34 -22.70
C GLU A 53 -18.32 31.10 -23.12
N ARG A 54 -19.19 30.48 -23.93
CA ARG A 54 -20.46 31.09 -24.33
C ARG A 54 -21.41 31.26 -23.15
N ALA A 55 -21.48 30.29 -22.24
CA ALA A 55 -22.30 30.38 -21.03
C ALA A 55 -21.85 31.53 -20.10
N ILE A 56 -20.54 31.72 -19.90
CA ILE A 56 -20.01 32.85 -19.12
C ILE A 56 -20.21 34.20 -19.83
N GLN A 57 -20.03 34.28 -21.15
CA GLN A 57 -20.36 35.52 -21.87
C GLN A 57 -21.85 35.84 -21.78
N LEU A 58 -22.74 34.86 -21.93
CA LEU A 58 -24.19 35.06 -21.78
C LEU A 58 -24.57 35.51 -20.37
N TYR A 59 -23.85 35.05 -19.34
CA TYR A 59 -23.99 35.59 -17.99
C TYR A 59 -23.60 37.07 -17.90
N MET A 60 -22.46 37.48 -18.50
CA MET A 60 -22.05 38.89 -18.54
C MET A 60 -23.04 39.77 -19.32
N ASP A 61 -23.50 39.29 -20.48
CA ASP A 61 -24.50 39.94 -21.33
C ASP A 61 -25.82 40.17 -20.58
N SER A 62 -26.22 39.21 -19.73
CA SER A 62 -27.53 39.20 -19.05
C SER A 62 -27.51 39.72 -17.61
N CYS A 63 -26.34 39.80 -16.98
CA CYS A 63 -26.14 40.29 -15.61
C CYS A 63 -24.90 41.20 -15.52
N PRO A 64 -24.92 42.40 -16.14
CA PRO A 64 -23.76 43.28 -16.19
C PRO A 64 -23.26 43.71 -14.80
N GLU A 65 -24.17 43.94 -13.84
CA GLU A 65 -23.82 44.24 -12.45
C GLU A 65 -23.02 43.10 -11.80
N GLY A 66 -23.39 41.84 -12.04
CA GLY A 66 -22.68 40.67 -11.54
C GLY A 66 -21.28 40.54 -12.16
N ALA A 67 -21.14 40.84 -13.44
CA ALA A 67 -19.85 40.88 -14.12
C ALA A 67 -18.95 42.02 -13.59
N ALA A 68 -19.50 43.22 -13.41
CA ALA A 68 -18.83 44.38 -12.83
C ALA A 68 -18.35 44.10 -11.39
N VAL A 69 -19.20 43.47 -10.56
CA VAL A 69 -18.83 43.01 -9.21
C VAL A 69 -17.76 41.92 -9.23
N ALA A 70 -17.74 41.04 -10.23
CA ALA A 70 -16.73 39.98 -10.37
C ALA A 70 -15.31 40.53 -10.59
N ILE A 71 -15.19 41.62 -11.37
CA ILE A 71 -13.90 42.29 -11.66
C ILE A 71 -13.53 43.37 -10.64
N GLY A 72 -14.43 43.67 -9.67
CA GLY A 72 -14.23 44.68 -8.63
C GLY A 72 -14.65 46.11 -9.00
N GLU A 73 -14.97 46.36 -10.27
CA GLU A 73 -15.22 47.69 -10.85
C GLU A 73 -16.73 47.91 -11.06
N LYS A 74 -17.42 48.46 -10.06
CA LYS A 74 -18.89 48.60 -10.05
C LYS A 74 -19.48 49.40 -11.22
N GLU A 75 -18.72 50.33 -11.79
CA GLU A 75 -19.16 51.19 -12.91
C GLU A 75 -18.75 50.63 -14.28
N ALA A 76 -18.19 49.41 -14.33
CA ALA A 76 -17.78 48.76 -15.56
C ALA A 76 -18.95 48.49 -16.51
N ARG A 77 -18.69 48.62 -17.80
CA ARG A 77 -19.62 48.34 -18.91
C ARG A 77 -18.95 47.46 -19.95
N GLU A 78 -19.76 46.86 -20.83
CA GLU A 78 -19.27 46.07 -21.98
C GLU A 78 -18.31 44.93 -21.57
N CYS A 79 -18.64 44.22 -20.48
CA CYS A 79 -17.84 43.10 -19.99
C CYS A 79 -17.81 41.95 -21.02
N LYS A 80 -16.62 41.64 -21.51
CA LYS A 80 -16.38 40.58 -22.50
C LYS A 80 -15.34 39.59 -21.99
N LEU A 81 -15.64 38.30 -22.11
CA LEU A 81 -14.68 37.21 -21.89
C LEU A 81 -13.60 37.25 -22.99
N VAL A 82 -12.34 37.27 -22.58
CA VAL A 82 -11.16 37.21 -23.49
C VAL A 82 -10.48 35.84 -23.44
N LYS A 83 -10.51 35.19 -22.27
CA LYS A 83 -9.96 33.84 -22.07
C LYS A 83 -10.59 33.21 -20.84
N LEU A 84 -10.93 31.93 -20.94
CA LEU A 84 -11.24 31.09 -19.79
C LEU A 84 -10.04 30.18 -19.42
N GLY A 85 -9.85 29.91 -18.13
CA GLY A 85 -8.93 28.87 -17.65
C GLY A 85 -9.58 27.47 -17.68
N GLU A 86 -8.82 26.43 -17.38
CA GLU A 86 -9.45 25.15 -16.99
C GLU A 86 -10.03 25.26 -15.56
N PRO A 87 -11.18 24.66 -15.27
CA PRO A 87 -11.87 24.86 -14.00
C PRO A 87 -11.30 23.99 -12.88
N ARG A 88 -11.35 24.51 -11.64
CA ARG A 88 -11.34 23.65 -10.46
C ARG A 88 -12.71 23.01 -10.32
N VAL A 89 -12.77 21.68 -10.29
CA VAL A 89 -14.00 20.93 -9.99
C VAL A 89 -14.19 20.84 -8.48
N GLU A 90 -15.37 21.17 -7.99
CA GLU A 90 -15.76 21.06 -6.58
C GLU A 90 -17.10 20.30 -6.47
N SER A 91 -17.12 19.24 -5.67
CA SER A 91 -18.34 18.47 -5.38
C SER A 91 -18.16 17.66 -4.08
N SER A 92 -19.20 16.95 -3.64
CA SER A 92 -19.21 16.17 -2.39
C SER A 92 -19.95 14.83 -2.56
N LEU A 93 -19.64 13.85 -1.70
CA LEU A 93 -20.30 12.54 -1.64
C LEU A 93 -21.54 12.50 -0.73
N ARG A 94 -21.84 13.54 0.06
CA ARG A 94 -23.01 13.50 0.98
C ARG A 94 -24.35 13.79 0.29
N GLN A 95 -24.38 13.85 -1.04
CA GLN A 95 -25.53 14.22 -1.87
C GLN A 95 -25.95 13.04 -2.76
N PRO A 96 -27.25 12.90 -3.10
CA PRO A 96 -27.74 11.74 -3.81
C PRO A 96 -27.36 11.77 -5.30
N ALA A 97 -27.06 10.59 -5.84
CA ALA A 97 -26.70 10.40 -7.25
C ALA A 97 -27.84 10.75 -8.26
N CYS A 98 -29.05 11.05 -7.80
CA CYS A 98 -30.15 11.55 -8.66
C CYS A 98 -30.14 13.07 -8.84
N THR A 99 -29.47 13.83 -7.97
CA THR A 99 -29.31 15.29 -8.06
C THR A 99 -27.95 15.68 -7.49
N THR A 100 -26.88 15.18 -8.11
CA THR A 100 -25.50 15.49 -7.70
C THR A 100 -25.13 16.85 -8.27
N ALA A 101 -24.92 17.83 -7.39
CA ALA A 101 -24.42 19.13 -7.80
C ALA A 101 -22.90 19.10 -7.98
N VAL A 102 -22.42 19.76 -9.04
CA VAL A 102 -21.01 19.87 -9.40
C VAL A 102 -20.73 21.31 -9.77
N ASP A 103 -19.76 21.90 -9.08
CA ASP A 103 -19.32 23.26 -9.30
C ASP A 103 -18.03 23.27 -10.13
N LEU A 104 -18.04 24.05 -11.21
CA LEU A 104 -16.84 24.41 -11.96
C LEU A 104 -16.46 25.84 -11.60
N VAL A 105 -15.29 26.02 -10.96
CA VAL A 105 -14.75 27.33 -10.60
C VAL A 105 -13.69 27.71 -11.62
N PHE A 106 -14.00 28.70 -12.45
CA PHE A 106 -13.16 29.19 -13.52
C PHE A 106 -12.48 30.51 -13.15
N VAL A 107 -11.18 30.61 -13.41
CA VAL A 107 -10.49 31.91 -13.53
C VAL A 107 -10.67 32.42 -14.96
N ALA A 108 -11.32 33.57 -15.10
CA ALA A 108 -11.55 34.25 -16.37
C ALA A 108 -10.65 35.49 -16.51
N ILE A 109 -10.28 35.82 -17.74
CA ILE A 109 -9.79 37.14 -18.12
C ILE A 109 -10.94 37.88 -18.80
N VAL A 110 -11.37 38.98 -18.18
CA VAL A 110 -12.50 39.81 -18.62
C VAL A 110 -11.95 41.15 -19.09
N GLU A 111 -12.39 41.60 -20.25
CA GLU A 111 -12.11 42.92 -20.79
C GLU A 111 -13.36 43.80 -20.65
N ALA A 112 -13.23 44.97 -20.05
CA ALA A 112 -14.37 45.84 -19.76
C ALA A 112 -14.00 47.32 -19.98
N MET A 113 -15.01 48.13 -20.25
CA MET A 113 -14.91 49.58 -20.29
C MET A 113 -15.13 50.13 -18.88
N VAL A 114 -14.14 50.79 -18.30
CA VAL A 114 -14.18 51.34 -16.93
C VAL A 114 -13.87 52.84 -16.91
N PRO A 115 -14.43 53.61 -15.97
CA PRO A 115 -14.21 55.06 -15.90
C PRO A 115 -12.76 55.38 -15.48
N VAL A 116 -12.09 56.30 -16.19
CA VAL A 116 -10.72 56.75 -15.89
C VAL A 116 -10.69 58.26 -15.69
N GLY A 117 -11.27 58.67 -14.56
CA GLY A 117 -11.25 60.06 -14.07
C GLY A 117 -12.11 61.04 -14.89
N LYS A 118 -12.03 62.32 -14.50
CA LYS A 118 -12.65 63.43 -15.22
C LYS A 118 -11.62 64.11 -16.11
N ALA A 119 -11.89 64.20 -17.41
CA ALA A 119 -11.07 64.98 -18.33
C ALA A 119 -11.42 66.48 -18.19
N THR A 120 -10.54 67.26 -17.57
CA THR A 120 -10.67 68.72 -17.53
C THR A 120 -10.29 69.31 -18.89
N ILE A 121 -11.29 69.73 -19.67
CA ILE A 121 -11.11 70.49 -20.92
C ILE A 121 -11.85 71.82 -20.78
N GLY A 122 -11.19 72.93 -21.13
CA GLY A 122 -11.85 74.19 -21.50
C GLY A 122 -12.47 75.06 -20.39
N GLY A 123 -12.69 74.56 -19.17
CA GLY A 123 -13.10 75.40 -18.04
C GLY A 123 -14.55 75.94 -18.10
N VAL A 124 -15.42 75.31 -18.87
CA VAL A 124 -16.86 75.62 -18.96
C VAL A 124 -17.65 74.33 -18.66
N GLU A 125 -18.77 74.45 -17.94
CA GLU A 125 -19.62 73.31 -17.57
C GLU A 125 -20.41 72.78 -18.77
N ALA A 126 -19.78 71.89 -19.54
CA ALA A 126 -20.46 70.99 -20.48
C ALA A 126 -20.81 69.65 -19.80
N GLU A 127 -21.80 68.94 -20.34
CA GLU A 127 -22.27 67.65 -19.79
C GLU A 127 -21.13 66.64 -19.63
N GLN A 128 -20.98 66.09 -18.41
CA GLN A 128 -19.76 65.40 -17.99
C GLN A 128 -19.65 64.00 -18.62
N SER A 129 -19.02 63.92 -19.80
CA SER A 129 -18.65 62.66 -20.44
C SER A 129 -17.51 61.98 -19.69
N THR A 130 -17.86 61.02 -18.82
CA THR A 130 -16.89 60.16 -18.13
C THR A 130 -16.06 59.38 -19.15
N VAL A 131 -14.74 59.54 -19.11
CA VAL A 131 -13.84 58.89 -20.08
C VAL A 131 -13.72 57.40 -19.73
N MET A 132 -14.39 56.56 -20.51
CA MET A 132 -14.33 55.11 -20.36
C MET A 132 -13.11 54.56 -21.10
N LYS A 133 -12.26 53.82 -20.40
CA LYS A 133 -11.07 53.14 -20.96
C LYS A 133 -11.26 51.63 -20.93
N LYS A 134 -10.88 50.95 -22.01
CA LYS A 134 -10.81 49.49 -22.04
C LYS A 134 -9.68 48.98 -21.16
N GLN A 135 -9.99 48.11 -20.21
CA GLN A 135 -9.02 47.46 -19.32
C GLN A 135 -9.31 45.97 -19.19
N ARG A 136 -8.34 45.20 -18.69
CA ARG A 136 -8.45 43.74 -18.48
C ARG A 136 -8.26 43.39 -17.02
N PHE A 137 -9.13 42.51 -16.55
CA PHE A 137 -9.24 42.09 -15.16
C PHE A 137 -9.22 40.55 -15.10
N SER A 138 -8.80 40.01 -13.96
CA SER A 138 -9.02 38.60 -13.65
C SER A 138 -10.17 38.50 -12.66
N ALA A 139 -11.11 37.59 -12.93
CA ALA A 139 -12.28 37.35 -12.09
C ALA A 139 -12.57 35.84 -12.00
N GLU A 140 -13.09 35.40 -10.85
CA GLU A 140 -13.52 34.02 -10.67
C GLU A 140 -15.03 33.89 -10.84
N PHE A 141 -15.46 32.98 -11.71
CA PHE A 141 -16.87 32.61 -11.90
C PHE A 141 -17.09 31.16 -11.47
N ARG A 142 -18.16 30.89 -10.72
CA ARG A 142 -18.60 29.55 -10.34
C ARG A 142 -19.84 29.19 -11.15
N MET A 143 -19.80 28.03 -11.79
CA MET A 143 -20.89 27.44 -12.57
C MET A 143 -21.34 26.14 -11.91
N ARG A 144 -22.56 26.09 -11.36
CA ARG A 144 -23.13 24.89 -10.74
C ARG A 144 -24.04 24.14 -11.70
N TYR A 145 -23.74 22.87 -11.95
CA TYR A 145 -24.57 21.93 -12.68
C TYR A 145 -25.27 20.97 -11.72
N LEU A 146 -26.56 20.66 -11.96
CA LEU A 146 -27.27 19.59 -11.28
C LEU A 146 -27.35 18.38 -12.20
N ILE A 147 -26.59 17.32 -11.87
CA ILE A 147 -26.48 16.12 -12.69
C ILE A 147 -27.27 14.96 -12.06
N GLY A 148 -28.24 14.46 -12.80
CA GLY A 148 -28.93 13.20 -12.54
C GLY A 148 -28.13 12.05 -13.14
N LEU A 149 -27.31 11.39 -12.32
CA LEU A 149 -26.41 10.32 -12.77
C LEU A 149 -27.15 9.00 -13.07
N TRP A 150 -28.40 8.87 -12.62
CA TRP A 150 -29.26 7.69 -12.86
C TRP A 150 -30.14 7.81 -14.10
N ASP A 151 -30.75 8.97 -14.31
CA ASP A 151 -31.65 9.27 -15.43
C ASP A 151 -30.94 9.98 -16.61
N LYS A 152 -29.62 10.18 -16.48
CA LYS A 152 -28.72 10.79 -17.46
C LYS A 152 -29.12 12.21 -17.86
N ARG A 153 -29.59 13.01 -16.90
CA ARG A 153 -29.96 14.42 -17.09
C ARG A 153 -28.93 15.39 -16.52
N CYS A 154 -28.82 16.58 -17.09
CA CYS A 154 -28.06 17.71 -16.55
C CYS A 154 -28.88 19.00 -16.67
N SER A 155 -28.83 19.86 -15.66
CA SER A 155 -29.39 21.21 -15.76
C SER A 155 -28.50 22.13 -16.62
N ALA A 156 -29.06 23.26 -17.08
CA ALA A 156 -28.25 24.43 -17.38
C ALA A 156 -27.47 24.89 -16.13
N PRO A 157 -26.33 25.59 -16.27
CA PRO A 157 -25.54 26.06 -15.14
C PRO A 157 -26.21 27.24 -14.40
N ALA A 158 -26.18 27.20 -13.07
CA ALA A 158 -26.34 28.40 -12.25
C ALA A 158 -24.97 29.12 -12.16
N ILE A 159 -24.89 30.35 -12.66
CA ILE A 159 -23.63 31.11 -12.77
C ILE A 159 -23.67 32.33 -11.85
N ALA A 160 -22.61 32.53 -11.06
CA ALA A 160 -22.35 33.78 -10.33
C ALA A 160 -20.82 33.95 -10.06
N PRO A 161 -20.35 35.14 -9.67
CA PRO A 161 -18.95 35.33 -9.28
C PRO A 161 -18.64 34.52 -8.02
N ASN A 162 -17.50 33.81 -7.97
CA ASN A 162 -17.22 32.77 -6.97
C ASN A 162 -17.40 33.27 -5.51
N LYS A 163 -16.92 34.49 -5.21
CA LYS A 163 -17.04 35.15 -3.90
C LYS A 163 -18.49 35.42 -3.44
N TYR A 164 -19.44 35.47 -4.36
CA TYR A 164 -20.85 35.81 -4.12
C TYR A 164 -21.80 34.63 -4.32
N PHE A 165 -21.26 33.44 -4.59
CA PHE A 165 -22.04 32.21 -4.65
C PHE A 165 -22.44 31.76 -3.22
N PRO A 166 -23.66 31.23 -2.99
CA PRO A 166 -24.09 30.78 -1.67
C PRO A 166 -23.13 29.81 -0.96
N GLN A 167 -23.01 29.98 0.37
CA GLN A 167 -22.28 29.05 1.25
C GLN A 167 -23.12 27.78 1.47
N ASP A 168 -22.54 26.62 1.15
CA ASP A 168 -23.12 25.30 1.38
C ASP A 168 -22.03 24.22 1.45
N LEU A 169 -22.43 22.96 1.67
CA LEU A 169 -21.52 21.81 1.77
C LEU A 169 -20.49 21.71 0.63
N ILE A 170 -20.84 22.14 -0.58
CA ILE A 170 -19.96 22.06 -1.74
C ILE A 170 -19.05 23.28 -1.76
N THR A 171 -19.57 24.51 -1.65
CA THR A 171 -18.73 25.73 -1.66
C THR A 171 -17.83 25.85 -0.44
N GLU A 172 -18.16 25.18 0.67
CA GLU A 172 -17.31 25.07 1.86
C GLU A 172 -16.10 24.14 1.69
N GLN A 173 -16.17 23.11 0.83
CA GLN A 173 -15.12 22.09 0.62
C GLN A 173 -14.52 21.48 1.90
N LYS A 174 -15.29 21.32 2.99
CA LYS A 174 -14.74 20.87 4.30
C LYS A 174 -14.63 19.35 4.50
N THR A 175 -15.53 18.54 3.93
CA THR A 175 -15.55 17.09 4.19
C THR A 175 -16.15 16.28 3.04
N ALA A 176 -15.68 15.03 2.87
CA ALA A 176 -16.17 14.11 1.83
C ALA A 176 -16.15 14.74 0.43
N ILE A 177 -15.07 15.46 0.14
CA ILE A 177 -14.76 16.14 -1.12
C ILE A 177 -14.54 15.08 -2.21
N THR A 178 -14.91 15.40 -3.44
CA THR A 178 -14.54 14.60 -4.61
C THR A 178 -13.59 15.32 -5.56
N ASN A 179 -12.83 14.54 -6.33
CA ASN A 179 -12.01 15.04 -7.42
C ASN A 179 -12.82 15.19 -8.73
N GLN A 180 -12.15 15.60 -9.81
CA GLN A 180 -12.74 15.78 -11.15
C GLN A 180 -13.43 14.54 -11.78
N TYR A 181 -13.25 13.34 -11.21
CA TYR A 181 -13.92 12.10 -11.62
C TYR A 181 -15.13 11.75 -10.72
N LEU A 182 -15.46 12.61 -9.75
CA LEU A 182 -16.42 12.36 -8.67
C LEU A 182 -16.06 11.16 -7.76
N LEU A 183 -14.76 10.84 -7.65
CA LEU A 183 -14.19 9.91 -6.66
C LEU A 183 -13.81 10.64 -5.36
N PRO A 184 -13.86 9.97 -4.19
CA PRO A 184 -13.45 10.55 -2.91
C PRO A 184 -11.98 10.98 -2.90
N ILE A 185 -11.70 12.09 -2.22
CA ILE A 185 -10.37 12.38 -1.67
C ILE A 185 -10.41 12.01 -0.18
N MET A 186 -9.59 11.03 0.23
CA MET A 186 -9.50 10.55 1.61
C MET A 186 -8.05 10.38 2.07
N TYR A 187 -7.71 10.99 3.21
CA TYR A 187 -6.45 10.80 3.92
C TYR A 187 -6.60 9.73 5.02
N ALA A 188 -5.51 9.39 5.71
CA ALA A 188 -5.50 8.34 6.74
C ALA A 188 -6.53 8.58 7.85
N GLU A 189 -6.74 9.85 8.25
CA GLU A 189 -7.73 10.24 9.26
C GLU A 189 -9.19 10.17 8.78
N ASP A 190 -9.45 10.10 7.47
CA ASP A 190 -10.81 10.11 6.93
C ASP A 190 -11.49 8.74 6.96
N TYR A 191 -10.74 7.64 7.00
CA TYR A 191 -11.31 6.28 6.99
C TYR A 191 -12.20 6.02 8.21
N GLY A 192 -11.83 6.50 9.40
CA GLY A 192 -12.68 6.44 10.59
C GLY A 192 -13.96 7.27 10.45
N LYS A 193 -13.84 8.50 9.91
CA LYS A 193 -14.98 9.39 9.63
C LYS A 193 -15.94 8.78 8.59
N ALA A 194 -15.39 8.16 7.55
CA ALA A 194 -16.13 7.51 6.46
C ALA A 194 -16.85 6.24 6.94
N ALA A 195 -16.16 5.37 7.69
CA ALA A 195 -16.77 4.17 8.26
C ALA A 195 -17.89 4.52 9.24
N ARG A 196 -17.66 5.47 10.15
CA ARG A 196 -18.69 5.92 11.10
C ARG A 196 -19.88 6.57 10.40
N ARG A 197 -19.69 7.24 9.25
CA ARG A 197 -20.78 7.73 8.37
C ARG A 197 -21.57 6.57 7.75
N MET A 198 -20.89 5.56 7.20
CA MET A 198 -21.52 4.38 6.59
C MET A 198 -22.35 3.59 7.62
N LEU A 199 -21.78 3.33 8.79
CA LEU A 199 -22.46 2.67 9.90
C LEU A 199 -23.63 3.51 10.42
N SER A 200 -23.49 4.84 10.58
CA SER A 200 -24.59 5.71 11.00
C SER A 200 -25.80 5.67 10.04
N GLN A 201 -25.53 5.43 8.75
CA GLN A 201 -26.55 5.44 7.69
C GLN A 201 -27.20 4.07 7.45
N TYR A 202 -26.47 2.96 7.66
CA TYR A 202 -26.93 1.61 7.29
C TYR A 202 -26.84 0.56 8.41
N TYR A 203 -26.05 0.77 9.46
CA TYR A 203 -25.77 -0.26 10.49
C TYR A 203 -25.47 0.38 11.86
N LYS A 204 -26.42 1.18 12.34
CA LYS A 204 -26.24 2.05 13.52
C LYS A 204 -25.93 1.25 14.79
N GLU A 205 -26.46 0.04 14.93
CA GLU A 205 -26.26 -0.85 16.07
C GLU A 205 -24.81 -1.35 16.24
N ALA A 206 -23.94 -1.14 15.25
CA ALA A 206 -22.48 -1.36 15.34
C ALA A 206 -21.70 -0.13 15.84
N LEU A 207 -22.38 0.99 16.10
CA LEU A 207 -21.83 2.14 16.80
C LEU A 207 -22.10 2.08 18.32
N ASP A 208 -23.24 1.53 18.71
CA ASP A 208 -23.71 1.51 20.10
C ASP A 208 -23.04 0.39 20.95
N GLY A 209 -22.44 -0.63 20.32
CA GLY A 209 -21.78 -1.75 21.00
C GLY A 209 -20.76 -2.48 20.13
N SER A 210 -20.05 -3.46 20.70
CA SER A 210 -19.04 -4.29 20.00
C SER A 210 -19.69 -5.36 19.11
N THR A 211 -20.60 -4.93 18.23
CA THR A 211 -21.44 -5.77 17.38
C THR A 211 -20.69 -6.13 16.09
N ALA A 212 -20.60 -7.42 15.76
CA ALA A 212 -20.11 -7.85 14.44
C ALA A 212 -21.03 -7.34 13.31
N VAL A 213 -20.45 -6.65 12.33
CA VAL A 213 -21.18 -6.19 11.14
C VAL A 213 -21.35 -7.34 10.16
N ASP A 214 -22.61 -7.72 9.91
CA ASP A 214 -22.96 -8.69 8.88
C ASP A 214 -23.09 -7.99 7.51
N GLY A 215 -22.24 -8.41 6.58
CA GLY A 215 -22.14 -7.86 5.23
C GLY A 215 -23.35 -8.17 4.36
N TRP A 216 -24.04 -9.31 4.56
CA TRP A 216 -25.29 -9.62 3.85
C TRP A 216 -26.40 -8.66 4.28
N GLU A 217 -26.52 -8.40 5.58
CA GLU A 217 -27.50 -7.44 6.11
C GLU A 217 -27.13 -5.99 5.74
N LEU A 218 -25.84 -5.63 5.78
CA LEU A 218 -25.36 -4.32 5.31
C LEU A 218 -25.70 -4.09 3.83
N ALA A 219 -25.37 -5.05 2.96
CA ALA A 219 -25.67 -5.00 1.53
C ALA A 219 -27.19 -4.86 1.27
N LYS A 220 -28.00 -5.67 1.94
CA LYS A 220 -29.48 -5.61 1.90
C LYS A 220 -30.02 -4.23 2.33
N ARG A 221 -29.47 -3.62 3.38
CA ARG A 221 -29.85 -2.26 3.82
C ARG A 221 -29.38 -1.16 2.87
N MET A 222 -28.26 -1.38 2.18
CA MET A 222 -27.81 -0.55 1.04
C MET A 222 -28.60 -0.79 -0.26
N ARG A 223 -29.60 -1.70 -0.24
CA ARG A 223 -30.41 -2.12 -1.40
C ARG A 223 -29.60 -2.80 -2.51
N LEU A 224 -28.57 -3.54 -2.12
CA LEU A 224 -27.80 -4.40 -3.00
C LEU A 224 -28.36 -5.81 -3.01
N GLU A 225 -28.32 -6.45 -4.17
CA GLU A 225 -28.46 -7.90 -4.27
C GLU A 225 -27.08 -8.54 -4.08
N VAL A 226 -26.99 -9.71 -3.43
CA VAL A 226 -25.73 -10.46 -3.27
C VAL A 226 -25.97 -11.90 -3.70
N ARG A 227 -25.14 -12.43 -4.60
CA ARG A 227 -25.21 -13.81 -5.08
C ARG A 227 -23.87 -14.52 -4.89
N ARG A 228 -23.93 -15.78 -4.46
CA ARG A 228 -22.77 -16.70 -4.46
C ARG A 228 -22.69 -17.37 -5.83
N VAL A 229 -21.52 -17.31 -6.46
CA VAL A 229 -21.25 -17.90 -7.78
C VAL A 229 -19.88 -18.59 -7.80
N ARG A 230 -19.60 -19.33 -8.87
CA ARG A 230 -18.24 -19.72 -9.26
C ARG A 230 -17.89 -19.01 -10.57
N PHE A 231 -16.74 -18.34 -10.61
CA PHE A 231 -16.19 -17.84 -11.88
C PHE A 231 -15.41 -18.93 -12.62
N GLU A 232 -14.80 -18.59 -13.76
CA GLU A 232 -13.97 -19.50 -14.53
C GLU A 232 -12.73 -19.99 -13.73
N PRO A 233 -12.26 -21.24 -13.95
CA PRO A 233 -11.08 -21.76 -13.28
C PRO A 233 -9.84 -20.87 -13.52
N GLY A 234 -9.08 -20.60 -12.47
CA GLY A 234 -7.92 -19.71 -12.55
C GLY A 234 -8.23 -18.21 -12.44
N SER A 235 -9.51 -17.81 -12.39
CA SER A 235 -9.92 -16.46 -12.01
C SER A 235 -9.29 -16.05 -10.67
N ASP A 236 -8.92 -14.76 -10.55
CA ASP A 236 -8.41 -14.16 -9.31
C ASP A 236 -9.47 -13.33 -8.57
N ILE A 237 -10.70 -13.25 -9.10
CA ILE A 237 -11.79 -12.40 -8.60
C ILE A 237 -12.43 -13.04 -7.37
N GLN A 238 -12.37 -12.37 -6.22
CA GLN A 238 -13.08 -12.76 -4.99
C GLN A 238 -14.50 -12.20 -4.93
N GLY A 239 -14.64 -10.94 -5.33
CA GLY A 239 -15.91 -10.19 -5.34
C GLY A 239 -15.99 -9.26 -6.54
N ARG A 240 -17.23 -8.88 -6.90
CA ARG A 240 -17.52 -7.93 -7.97
C ARG A 240 -18.90 -7.30 -7.84
N ILE A 241 -18.96 -5.99 -7.56
CA ILE A 241 -20.15 -5.16 -7.73
C ILE A 241 -20.37 -4.80 -9.22
N TYR A 242 -21.62 -4.90 -9.67
CA TYR A 242 -22.10 -4.42 -10.96
C TYR A 242 -22.95 -3.15 -10.78
N PHE A 243 -22.67 -2.13 -11.58
CA PHE A 243 -23.40 -0.85 -11.61
C PHE A 243 -24.32 -0.71 -12.83
N ASP A 244 -24.17 -1.53 -13.87
CA ASP A 244 -25.06 -1.62 -15.02
C ASP A 244 -25.40 -3.07 -15.40
N TRP A 245 -26.46 -3.25 -16.20
CA TRP A 245 -26.87 -4.54 -16.74
C TRP A 245 -25.75 -5.20 -17.54
N THR A 246 -25.22 -6.32 -17.06
CA THR A 246 -24.03 -6.96 -17.63
C THR A 246 -24.27 -8.45 -17.86
N GLN A 247 -23.83 -8.97 -19.00
CA GLN A 247 -23.81 -10.42 -19.24
C GLN A 247 -22.55 -11.02 -18.62
N VAL A 248 -22.70 -12.11 -17.87
CA VAL A 248 -21.62 -12.67 -17.05
C VAL A 248 -21.60 -14.18 -17.15
N LYS A 249 -20.49 -14.72 -17.66
CA LYS A 249 -20.24 -16.16 -17.71
C LYS A 249 -19.86 -16.67 -16.31
N ILE A 250 -20.69 -17.56 -15.76
CA ILE A 250 -20.52 -18.20 -14.45
C ILE A 250 -20.63 -19.72 -14.57
N ARG A 251 -20.27 -20.43 -13.49
CA ARG A 251 -20.34 -21.90 -13.42
C ARG A 251 -21.30 -22.39 -12.35
N ASP A 252 -22.03 -23.46 -12.66
CA ASP A 252 -22.87 -24.19 -11.71
C ASP A 252 -22.05 -25.12 -10.79
N GLU A 253 -22.72 -25.86 -9.91
CA GLU A 253 -22.08 -26.82 -9.00
C GLU A 253 -21.44 -28.01 -9.72
N LYS A 254 -21.92 -28.36 -10.92
CA LYS A 254 -21.36 -29.40 -11.80
C LYS A 254 -20.19 -28.88 -12.63
N GLY A 255 -19.88 -27.59 -12.52
CA GLY A 255 -18.82 -26.90 -13.24
C GLY A 255 -19.17 -26.49 -14.67
N GLN A 256 -20.41 -26.67 -15.11
CA GLN A 256 -20.92 -26.26 -16.43
C GLN A 256 -21.08 -24.74 -16.50
N TYR A 257 -20.74 -24.15 -17.66
CA TYR A 257 -20.81 -22.71 -17.88
C TYR A 257 -22.19 -22.29 -18.39
N HIS A 258 -22.66 -21.14 -17.92
CA HIS A 258 -23.78 -20.42 -18.52
C HIS A 258 -23.55 -18.90 -18.40
N ASP A 259 -24.14 -18.14 -19.31
CA ASP A 259 -24.15 -16.68 -19.26
C ASP A 259 -25.41 -16.20 -18.53
N GLU A 260 -25.24 -15.46 -17.44
CA GLU A 260 -26.32 -14.84 -16.68
C GLU A 260 -26.36 -13.32 -16.90
N LYS A 261 -27.56 -12.75 -17.11
CA LYS A 261 -27.76 -11.31 -17.20
C LYS A 261 -27.93 -10.69 -15.81
N ILE A 262 -26.83 -10.18 -15.27
CA ILE A 262 -26.76 -9.60 -13.93
C ILE A 262 -27.37 -8.18 -13.93
N PRO A 263 -28.28 -7.85 -12.99
CA PRO A 263 -28.81 -6.51 -12.84
C PRO A 263 -27.81 -5.52 -12.20
N PRO A 264 -28.01 -4.21 -12.38
CA PRO A 264 -27.27 -3.20 -11.62
C PRO A 264 -27.55 -3.31 -10.11
N MET A 265 -26.55 -2.93 -9.31
CA MET A 265 -26.54 -3.02 -7.84
C MET A 265 -26.47 -4.46 -7.30
N THR A 266 -25.98 -5.40 -8.11
CA THR A 266 -25.72 -6.80 -7.70
C THR A 266 -24.23 -7.03 -7.42
N VAL A 267 -23.94 -7.66 -6.29
CA VAL A 267 -22.61 -8.18 -5.92
C VAL A 267 -22.55 -9.68 -6.21
N LEU A 268 -21.55 -10.11 -6.97
CA LEU A 268 -21.20 -11.51 -7.13
C LEU A 268 -20.00 -11.86 -6.23
N ILE A 269 -20.14 -12.91 -5.42
CA ILE A 269 -19.10 -13.44 -4.53
C ILE A 269 -18.64 -14.81 -5.03
N ASN A 270 -17.34 -14.95 -5.26
CA ASN A 270 -16.74 -16.19 -5.75
C ASN A 270 -16.45 -17.16 -4.60
N ILE A 271 -17.24 -18.21 -4.48
CA ILE A 271 -17.10 -19.20 -3.39
C ILE A 271 -15.78 -19.97 -3.48
N ASP A 272 -15.23 -20.16 -4.69
CA ASP A 272 -13.94 -20.85 -4.90
C ASP A 272 -12.75 -20.04 -4.33
N LEU A 273 -12.91 -18.73 -4.07
CA LEU A 273 -11.90 -17.86 -3.45
C LEU A 273 -12.33 -17.19 -2.14
N CYS A 274 -13.50 -17.53 -1.61
CA CYS A 274 -14.01 -17.07 -0.31
C CYS A 274 -14.35 -18.26 0.61
N PRO A 275 -13.36 -19.11 0.99
CA PRO A 275 -13.61 -20.40 1.65
C PRO A 275 -14.04 -20.31 3.12
N THR A 276 -13.99 -19.12 3.74
CA THR A 276 -14.44 -18.90 5.12
C THR A 276 -15.41 -17.73 5.19
N LYS A 277 -16.29 -17.75 6.20
CA LYS A 277 -17.33 -16.72 6.39
C LYS A 277 -16.74 -15.33 6.60
N GLU A 278 -15.55 -15.23 7.20
CA GLU A 278 -14.85 -13.97 7.47
C GLU A 278 -14.28 -13.35 6.18
N ILE A 279 -13.74 -14.20 5.28
CA ILE A 279 -13.27 -13.77 3.96
C ILE A 279 -14.45 -13.34 3.10
N GLU A 280 -15.53 -14.13 3.09
CA GLU A 280 -16.80 -13.83 2.41
C GLU A 280 -17.37 -12.49 2.91
N ASN A 281 -17.55 -12.33 4.22
CA ASN A 281 -18.08 -11.14 4.87
C ASN A 281 -17.24 -9.89 4.53
N SER A 282 -15.91 -9.99 4.65
CA SER A 282 -14.99 -8.88 4.29
C SER A 282 -15.05 -8.51 2.81
N THR A 283 -15.40 -9.45 1.94
CA THR A 283 -15.56 -9.22 0.49
C THR A 283 -16.88 -8.50 0.22
N ILE A 284 -17.99 -8.96 0.80
CA ILE A 284 -19.28 -8.25 0.66
C ILE A 284 -19.17 -6.82 1.20
N VAL A 285 -18.53 -6.61 2.36
CA VAL A 285 -18.30 -5.25 2.91
C VAL A 285 -17.38 -4.41 2.03
N HIS A 286 -16.39 -4.99 1.34
CA HIS A 286 -15.56 -4.30 0.36
C HIS A 286 -16.36 -3.82 -0.87
N GLU A 287 -17.20 -4.68 -1.44
CA GLU A 287 -18.07 -4.31 -2.56
C GLU A 287 -19.13 -3.27 -2.11
N CYS A 288 -19.60 -3.34 -0.85
CA CYS A 288 -20.44 -2.28 -0.24
C CYS A 288 -19.68 -0.95 -0.08
N CYS A 289 -18.38 -0.97 0.27
CA CYS A 289 -17.56 0.24 0.33
C CYS A 289 -17.43 0.90 -1.06
N HIS A 290 -17.27 0.12 -2.13
CA HIS A 290 -17.30 0.64 -3.50
C HIS A 290 -18.63 1.34 -3.84
N VAL A 291 -19.78 0.80 -3.40
CA VAL A 291 -21.07 1.49 -3.59
C VAL A 291 -21.16 2.78 -2.77
N PHE A 292 -20.62 2.80 -1.54
CA PHE A 292 -20.68 3.96 -0.64
C PHE A 292 -19.73 5.11 -1.05
N LEU A 293 -18.62 4.79 -1.72
CA LEU A 293 -17.60 5.75 -2.12
C LEU A 293 -17.69 6.14 -3.60
N ASP A 294 -17.91 5.17 -4.48
CA ASP A 294 -17.53 5.29 -5.90
C ASP A 294 -18.73 5.24 -6.86
N LEU A 295 -19.96 5.07 -6.35
CA LEU A 295 -21.18 5.06 -7.16
C LEU A 295 -21.31 6.31 -8.05
N THR A 296 -20.92 7.49 -7.55
CA THR A 296 -20.89 8.74 -8.32
C THR A 296 -19.91 8.69 -9.49
N PHE A 297 -18.72 8.10 -9.28
CA PHE A 297 -17.74 7.86 -10.33
C PHE A 297 -18.28 6.92 -11.39
N PHE A 298 -18.73 5.72 -11.03
CA PHE A 298 -19.23 4.75 -12.01
C PHE A 298 -20.41 5.28 -12.81
N LYS A 299 -21.35 5.97 -12.15
CA LYS A 299 -22.50 6.57 -12.84
C LYS A 299 -22.11 7.75 -13.74
N LEU A 300 -21.11 8.56 -13.37
CA LEU A 300 -20.50 9.54 -14.27
C LEU A 300 -19.89 8.88 -15.51
N GLN A 301 -19.12 7.78 -15.34
CA GLN A 301 -18.53 7.07 -16.47
C GLN A 301 -19.60 6.47 -17.40
N MET A 302 -20.73 5.99 -16.85
CA MET A 302 -21.89 5.53 -17.64
C MET A 302 -22.59 6.63 -18.46
N LEU A 303 -22.26 7.92 -18.27
CA LEU A 303 -22.72 8.99 -19.15
C LEU A 303 -21.92 9.05 -20.46
N SER A 304 -20.67 8.56 -20.49
CA SER A 304 -19.80 8.54 -21.68
C SER A 304 -20.21 7.53 -22.78
N GLY A 305 -21.30 6.79 -22.57
CA GLY A 305 -21.77 5.72 -23.48
C GLY A 305 -20.96 4.42 -23.44
N LYS A 306 -19.84 4.34 -22.71
CA LYS A 306 -18.96 3.15 -22.69
C LYS A 306 -19.29 2.17 -21.54
N PRO A 307 -19.51 0.86 -21.81
CA PRO A 307 -19.83 -0.14 -20.79
C PRO A 307 -18.61 -0.72 -20.06
N PHE A 308 -17.38 -0.30 -20.37
CA PHE A 308 -16.14 -0.82 -19.75
C PHE A 308 -16.07 -0.55 -18.24
N THR A 309 -16.79 0.46 -17.75
CA THR A 309 -16.88 0.84 -16.33
C THR A 309 -18.22 0.41 -15.70
N SER A 310 -18.78 -0.72 -16.13
CA SER A 310 -20.04 -1.27 -15.61
C SER A 310 -19.90 -2.06 -14.31
N PHE A 311 -18.67 -2.37 -13.87
CA PHE A 311 -18.37 -3.12 -12.65
C PHE A 311 -16.98 -2.77 -12.09
N THR A 312 -16.68 -3.19 -10.85
CA THR A 312 -15.29 -3.29 -10.36
C THR A 312 -15.05 -4.61 -9.63
N SER A 313 -13.82 -4.95 -9.22
CA SER A 313 -13.51 -6.33 -8.79
C SER A 313 -12.39 -6.45 -7.77
N ARG A 314 -12.73 -6.96 -6.58
CA ARG A 314 -11.74 -7.43 -5.60
C ARG A 314 -10.95 -8.62 -6.14
N LYS A 315 -9.64 -8.46 -6.26
CA LYS A 315 -8.71 -9.53 -6.69
C LYS A 315 -7.96 -10.12 -5.48
N ARG A 316 -7.78 -11.44 -5.47
CA ARG A 316 -7.01 -12.18 -4.46
C ARG A 316 -5.52 -11.84 -4.51
N GLN A 317 -4.97 -11.59 -5.70
CA GLN A 317 -3.62 -11.06 -5.84
C GLN A 317 -3.65 -9.54 -5.67
N LYS A 318 -2.81 -9.01 -4.77
CA LYS A 318 -2.62 -7.56 -4.61
C LYS A 318 -2.18 -6.96 -5.94
N ARG A 319 -2.84 -5.89 -6.39
CA ARG A 319 -2.45 -5.18 -7.62
C ARG A 319 -1.03 -4.65 -7.47
N ARG A 320 -0.20 -4.79 -8.50
CA ARG A 320 1.07 -4.09 -8.61
C ARG A 320 0.76 -2.65 -9.05
N PHE A 321 0.77 -1.74 -8.09
CA PHE A 321 0.52 -0.33 -8.34
C PHE A 321 1.70 0.28 -9.11
N PRO A 322 1.46 1.11 -10.15
CA PRO A 322 2.52 1.83 -10.85
C PRO A 322 3.16 2.90 -9.95
N GLN A 323 4.20 3.58 -10.45
CA GLN A 323 4.80 4.74 -9.76
C GLN A 323 3.82 5.94 -9.66
N THR A 324 2.78 5.98 -10.50
CA THR A 324 1.75 7.02 -10.52
C THR A 324 0.36 6.39 -10.61
N ASN A 325 -0.35 6.32 -9.49
CA ASN A 325 -1.69 5.72 -9.38
C ASN A 325 -2.74 6.49 -10.20
N GLY A 326 -3.49 5.78 -11.06
CA GLY A 326 -4.64 6.33 -11.76
C GLY A 326 -5.89 6.41 -10.86
N PRO A 327 -6.99 7.02 -11.33
CA PRO A 327 -8.23 7.15 -10.56
C PRO A 327 -8.80 5.78 -10.10
N ILE A 328 -8.73 4.75 -10.95
CA ILE A 328 -9.16 3.38 -10.61
C ILE A 328 -8.25 2.77 -9.53
N ASP A 329 -6.95 3.08 -9.52
CA ASP A 329 -6.02 2.59 -8.50
C ASP A 329 -6.29 3.24 -7.14
N TRP A 330 -6.56 4.55 -7.12
CA TRP A 330 -6.95 5.27 -5.90
C TRP A 330 -8.27 4.77 -5.30
N MET A 331 -9.27 4.56 -6.15
CA MET A 331 -10.56 3.96 -5.79
C MET A 331 -10.38 2.60 -5.09
N GLU A 332 -9.57 1.72 -5.67
CA GLU A 332 -9.30 0.38 -5.12
C GLU A 332 -8.47 0.43 -3.83
N LEU A 333 -7.50 1.36 -3.71
CA LEU A 333 -6.73 1.56 -2.48
C LEU A 333 -7.61 2.06 -1.32
N GLN A 334 -8.61 2.88 -1.62
CA GLN A 334 -9.58 3.35 -0.63
C GLN A 334 -10.51 2.21 -0.18
N ALA A 335 -11.01 1.41 -1.13
CA ALA A 335 -11.82 0.23 -0.82
C ALA A 335 -11.01 -0.94 -0.21
N GLU A 336 -9.70 -1.07 -0.43
CA GLU A 336 -8.82 -2.05 0.23
C GLU A 336 -8.82 -1.80 1.76
N LYS A 337 -8.84 -0.53 2.19
CA LYS A 337 -8.73 -0.12 3.60
C LYS A 337 -10.06 0.01 4.34
N LEU A 338 -11.06 0.68 3.76
CA LEU A 338 -12.30 1.05 4.48
C LEU A 338 -13.02 -0.12 5.19
N PRO A 339 -13.08 -1.35 4.63
CA PRO A 339 -13.75 -2.48 5.28
C PRO A 339 -13.25 -2.80 6.69
N ALA A 340 -11.96 -2.62 6.99
CA ALA A 340 -11.43 -2.85 8.33
C ALA A 340 -11.99 -1.84 9.35
N TYR A 341 -12.21 -0.59 8.94
CA TYR A 341 -12.78 0.47 9.79
C TYR A 341 -14.30 0.29 9.97
N VAL A 342 -14.98 -0.33 8.99
CA VAL A 342 -16.42 -0.65 9.05
C VAL A 342 -16.68 -1.90 9.89
N LEU A 343 -15.90 -2.97 9.72
CA LEU A 343 -16.00 -4.22 10.48
C LEU A 343 -15.52 -4.07 11.93
N MET A 344 -14.54 -3.19 12.16
CA MET A 344 -13.92 -2.93 13.46
C MET A 344 -13.89 -1.40 13.72
N GLU A 345 -15.06 -0.85 14.09
CA GLU A 345 -15.23 0.57 14.43
C GLU A 345 -14.29 0.96 15.56
N GLU A 346 -13.67 2.13 15.46
CA GLU A 346 -12.54 2.52 16.30
C GLU A 346 -12.83 2.50 17.81
N ASN A 347 -13.92 3.12 18.26
CA ASN A 347 -14.25 3.26 19.67
C ASN A 347 -14.64 1.91 20.27
N ASN A 348 -15.46 1.14 19.55
CA ASN A 348 -15.88 -0.18 19.97
C ASN A 348 -14.71 -1.19 19.98
N THR A 349 -13.77 -1.07 19.05
CA THR A 349 -12.55 -1.89 19.01
C THR A 349 -11.58 -1.52 20.12
N ARG A 350 -11.29 -0.23 20.32
CA ARG A 350 -10.42 0.26 21.41
C ARG A 350 -10.94 -0.20 22.78
N ARG A 351 -12.24 0.01 23.05
CA ARG A 351 -12.88 -0.41 24.31
C ARG A 351 -12.71 -1.91 24.55
N GLU A 352 -12.84 -2.73 23.51
CA GLU A 352 -12.71 -4.19 23.63
C GLU A 352 -11.26 -4.64 23.84
N ILE A 353 -10.27 -3.96 23.24
CA ILE A 353 -8.84 -4.19 23.52
C ILE A 353 -8.51 -3.83 24.97
N GLU A 354 -8.88 -2.63 25.44
CA GLU A 354 -8.59 -2.21 26.82
C GLU A 354 -9.30 -3.11 27.85
N ARG A 355 -10.55 -3.52 27.57
CA ARG A 355 -11.26 -4.51 28.41
C ARG A 355 -10.51 -5.84 28.51
N MET A 356 -9.88 -6.28 27.41
CA MET A 356 -9.07 -7.51 27.41
C MET A 356 -7.68 -7.34 28.05
N LEU A 357 -7.05 -6.16 27.93
CA LEU A 357 -5.81 -5.84 28.64
C LEU A 357 -6.04 -5.79 30.16
N VAL A 358 -7.17 -5.26 30.62
CA VAL A 358 -7.56 -5.30 32.05
C VAL A 358 -7.78 -6.74 32.53
N MET A 359 -8.31 -7.65 31.68
CA MET A 359 -8.37 -9.09 31.98
C MET A 359 -7.00 -9.80 31.99
N LYS A 360 -5.92 -9.07 31.73
CA LYS A 360 -4.53 -9.54 31.61
C LYS A 360 -3.56 -8.69 32.43
N ASP A 361 -4.07 -8.00 33.45
CA ASP A 361 -3.30 -7.15 34.37
C ASP A 361 -2.48 -6.04 33.67
N GLY A 362 -2.91 -5.64 32.46
CA GLY A 362 -2.20 -4.70 31.59
C GLY A 362 -1.01 -5.28 30.81
N VAL A 363 -0.66 -6.56 31.02
CA VAL A 363 0.56 -7.18 30.50
C VAL A 363 0.46 -7.47 28.99
N ARG A 364 1.24 -6.74 28.18
CA ARG A 364 1.26 -6.82 26.70
C ARG A 364 2.22 -7.91 26.16
N SER A 365 2.30 -9.08 26.82
CA SER A 365 3.16 -10.19 26.35
C SER A 365 2.69 -10.75 24.99
N PRO A 366 3.55 -11.48 24.26
CA PRO A 366 3.18 -12.07 22.96
C PRO A 366 1.93 -12.94 23.02
N GLU A 367 1.80 -13.77 24.06
CA GLU A 367 0.65 -14.66 24.26
C GLU A 367 -0.63 -13.88 24.57
N ASN A 368 -0.52 -12.78 25.32
CA ASN A 368 -1.65 -11.91 25.63
C ASN A 368 -2.11 -11.13 24.39
N MET A 369 -1.18 -10.61 23.58
CA MET A 369 -1.50 -9.91 22.33
C MET A 369 -2.05 -10.87 21.26
N ASN A 370 -1.54 -12.10 21.16
CA ASN A 370 -2.14 -13.16 20.35
C ASN A 370 -3.57 -13.50 20.82
N TRP A 371 -3.76 -13.66 22.14
CA TRP A 371 -5.07 -13.93 22.70
C TRP A 371 -6.06 -12.81 22.38
N ILE A 372 -5.68 -11.53 22.56
CA ILE A 372 -6.49 -10.35 22.19
C ILE A 372 -6.85 -10.40 20.71
N MET A 373 -5.88 -10.52 19.80
CA MET A 373 -6.11 -10.64 18.35
C MET A 373 -7.11 -11.79 18.05
N CYS A 374 -6.94 -12.94 18.68
CA CYS A 374 -7.80 -14.11 18.52
C CYS A 374 -9.21 -13.92 19.09
N GLN A 375 -9.42 -13.10 20.12
CA GLN A 375 -10.76 -12.78 20.61
C GLN A 375 -11.42 -11.69 19.75
N LEU A 376 -10.70 -10.62 19.36
CA LEU A 376 -11.22 -9.59 18.43
C LEU A 376 -11.71 -10.21 17.12
N ALA A 377 -10.93 -11.14 16.56
CA ALA A 377 -11.31 -11.89 15.35
C ALA A 377 -12.65 -12.63 15.51
N LYS A 378 -12.95 -13.16 16.70
CA LYS A 378 -14.25 -13.80 17.01
C LYS A 378 -15.35 -12.76 17.25
N THR A 379 -15.09 -11.74 18.08
CA THR A 379 -16.05 -10.70 18.47
C THR A 379 -16.60 -9.97 17.25
N PHE A 380 -15.72 -9.57 16.32
CA PHE A 380 -16.09 -8.84 15.10
C PHE A 380 -16.28 -9.74 13.86
N ARG A 381 -16.06 -11.06 13.98
CA ARG A 381 -16.14 -12.06 12.89
C ARG A 381 -15.27 -11.71 11.67
N VAL A 382 -14.00 -11.42 11.95
CA VAL A 382 -12.97 -11.04 10.96
C VAL A 382 -11.80 -12.01 10.97
N THR A 383 -10.93 -11.95 9.96
CA THR A 383 -9.70 -12.75 9.94
C THR A 383 -8.70 -12.25 11.00
N ARG A 384 -7.86 -13.15 11.53
CA ARG A 384 -6.78 -12.79 12.48
C ARG A 384 -5.89 -11.66 11.95
N SER A 385 -5.53 -11.72 10.67
CA SER A 385 -4.72 -10.68 10.02
C SER A 385 -5.43 -9.32 10.00
N MET A 386 -6.74 -9.26 9.78
CA MET A 386 -7.50 -8.00 9.87
C MET A 386 -7.52 -7.46 11.30
N ALA A 387 -7.73 -8.33 12.31
CA ALA A 387 -7.65 -7.94 13.71
C ALA A 387 -6.26 -7.40 14.09
N LYS A 388 -5.17 -8.09 13.68
CA LYS A 388 -3.78 -7.64 13.87
C LYS A 388 -3.57 -6.23 13.32
N TYR A 389 -3.81 -6.02 12.02
CA TYR A 389 -3.57 -4.71 11.42
C TYR A 389 -4.44 -3.61 12.03
N ARG A 390 -5.68 -3.92 12.45
CA ARG A 390 -6.52 -2.97 13.17
C ARG A 390 -5.97 -2.60 14.55
N MET A 391 -5.38 -3.55 15.30
CA MET A 391 -4.69 -3.26 16.57
C MET A 391 -3.53 -2.27 16.35
N ILE A 392 -2.70 -2.52 15.33
CA ILE A 392 -1.56 -1.66 14.97
C ILE A 392 -2.03 -0.26 14.55
N GLU A 393 -3.05 -0.17 13.69
CA GLU A 393 -3.65 1.12 13.27
C GLU A 393 -4.15 1.94 14.47
N LEU A 394 -4.76 1.27 15.45
CA LEU A 394 -5.31 1.88 16.65
C LEU A 394 -4.24 2.21 17.72
N GLY A 395 -2.96 1.90 17.50
CA GLY A 395 -1.88 2.24 18.43
C GLY A 395 -1.59 1.19 19.49
N TYR A 396 -1.78 -0.09 19.15
CA TYR A 396 -1.23 -1.24 19.89
C TYR A 396 -0.14 -1.90 19.02
N PRO A 397 1.03 -1.25 18.86
CA PRO A 397 2.08 -1.69 17.93
C PRO A 397 2.72 -3.02 18.30
N GLU A 398 2.57 -3.48 19.55
CA GLU A 398 3.05 -4.80 20.01
C GLU A 398 2.37 -5.96 19.24
N ALA A 399 1.24 -5.69 18.57
CA ALA A 399 0.62 -6.64 17.64
C ALA A 399 1.48 -6.91 16.37
N GLU A 400 2.50 -6.10 16.06
CA GLU A 400 3.41 -6.37 14.93
C GLU A 400 4.18 -7.69 15.08
N GLY A 401 4.54 -8.09 16.30
CA GLY A 401 5.21 -9.37 16.57
C GLY A 401 4.31 -10.60 16.56
N ILE A 402 3.00 -10.43 16.34
CA ILE A 402 1.98 -11.47 16.48
C ILE A 402 1.54 -12.02 15.12
N TYR A 403 1.35 -13.34 15.01
CA TYR A 403 0.82 -14.02 13.83
C TYR A 403 1.59 -13.65 12.54
N VAL A 404 2.92 -13.62 12.65
CA VAL A 404 3.84 -13.22 11.59
C VAL A 404 4.15 -14.40 10.67
N TYR A 405 4.16 -14.12 9.37
CA TYR A 405 4.55 -15.07 8.33
C TYR A 405 5.72 -14.51 7.52
N ILE A 406 6.79 -15.29 7.38
CA ILE A 406 7.97 -14.99 6.57
C ILE A 406 8.19 -16.19 5.64
N ASP A 407 8.45 -15.95 4.35
CA ASP A 407 8.65 -16.99 3.34
C ASP A 407 7.55 -18.08 3.37
N ASN A 408 6.31 -17.65 3.64
CA ASN A 408 5.08 -18.43 3.86
C ASN A 408 5.05 -19.33 5.12
N GLN A 409 6.09 -19.35 5.96
CA GLN A 409 6.13 -20.05 7.24
C GLN A 409 5.66 -19.14 8.39
N HIS A 410 4.85 -19.66 9.32
CA HIS A 410 4.48 -18.94 10.55
C HIS A 410 5.66 -19.00 11.52
N ILE A 411 6.22 -17.85 11.89
CA ILE A 411 7.28 -17.78 12.91
C ILE A 411 6.66 -17.69 14.32
N PRO A 412 7.36 -18.06 15.40
CA PRO A 412 6.84 -17.86 16.75
C PRO A 412 6.49 -16.39 17.03
N ASP A 413 5.44 -16.16 17.82
CA ASP A 413 5.07 -14.80 18.25
C ASP A 413 6.18 -14.20 19.13
N TYR A 414 6.39 -12.89 19.01
CA TYR A 414 7.41 -12.15 19.75
C TYR A 414 6.93 -10.76 20.18
N GLY A 415 7.67 -10.12 21.09
CA GLY A 415 7.27 -8.92 21.83
C GLY A 415 8.48 -8.09 22.27
N CYS A 416 8.21 -6.83 22.62
CA CYS A 416 9.12 -5.97 23.36
C CYS A 416 8.72 -5.94 24.85
N ALA A 417 9.69 -5.76 25.73
CA ALA A 417 9.45 -5.48 27.15
C ALA A 417 9.30 -3.97 27.43
N SER A 418 9.94 -3.15 26.59
CA SER A 418 9.80 -1.70 26.50
C SER A 418 8.64 -1.29 25.56
N THR A 419 8.44 0.01 25.37
CA THR A 419 7.43 0.54 24.45
C THR A 419 7.82 0.25 23.00
N TRP A 420 7.02 -0.54 22.30
CA TRP A 420 7.25 -0.83 20.88
C TRP A 420 7.01 0.41 20.01
N GLU A 421 8.04 0.86 19.28
CA GLU A 421 7.94 2.05 18.43
C GLU A 421 7.14 1.83 17.14
N ARG A 422 6.25 2.79 16.83
CA ARG A 422 5.29 2.65 15.72
C ARG A 422 6.01 2.66 14.36
N GLY A 423 5.93 1.55 13.64
CA GLY A 423 6.51 1.37 12.30
C GLY A 423 7.83 0.61 12.30
N ILE A 424 8.32 0.17 13.47
CA ILE A 424 9.45 -0.76 13.58
C ILE A 424 8.95 -2.21 13.58
N THR A 425 9.66 -3.07 12.84
CA THR A 425 9.59 -4.54 12.90
C THR A 425 10.97 -5.10 13.27
N TYR A 426 11.01 -6.27 13.91
CA TYR A 426 12.25 -7.04 14.10
C TYR A 426 12.30 -8.29 13.20
N ALA A 427 11.24 -8.54 12.44
CA ALA A 427 11.11 -9.62 11.47
C ALA A 427 11.48 -9.14 10.06
N ILE A 428 12.28 -9.93 9.34
CA ILE A 428 12.67 -9.71 7.94
C ILE A 428 12.81 -11.04 7.19
N ALA A 429 12.48 -11.08 5.88
CA ALA A 429 12.73 -12.25 5.04
C ALA A 429 14.19 -12.34 4.58
N LEU A 430 14.70 -13.55 4.35
CA LEU A 430 16.08 -13.74 3.83
C LEU A 430 16.30 -13.04 2.48
N SER A 431 15.26 -12.98 1.64
CA SER A 431 15.32 -12.34 0.33
C SER A 431 15.36 -10.80 0.38
N ASP A 432 14.77 -10.20 1.43
CA ASP A 432 14.82 -8.76 1.71
C ASP A 432 16.13 -8.38 2.43
N ALA A 433 16.57 -9.20 3.39
CA ALA A 433 17.88 -9.05 4.04
C ALA A 433 19.04 -9.11 3.02
N GLY A 434 18.92 -9.98 2.01
CA GLY A 434 19.85 -10.03 0.87
C GLY A 434 19.82 -8.79 -0.04
N ALA A 435 18.79 -7.95 0.02
CA ALA A 435 18.79 -6.62 -0.59
C ALA A 435 19.49 -5.59 0.33
N LEU A 436 19.08 -5.53 1.61
CA LEU A 436 19.67 -4.62 2.60
C LEU A 436 21.19 -4.81 2.74
N LEU A 437 21.70 -6.04 2.62
CA LEU A 437 23.14 -6.37 2.61
C LEU A 437 23.96 -5.65 1.52
N ARG A 438 23.32 -5.10 0.48
CA ARG A 438 23.98 -4.27 -0.56
C ARG A 438 23.70 -2.79 -0.41
N GLU A 439 22.59 -2.44 0.23
CA GLU A 439 22.04 -1.08 0.27
C GLU A 439 22.46 -0.33 1.55
N SER A 440 22.62 -1.04 2.68
CA SER A 440 23.22 -0.53 3.91
C SER A 440 24.59 -1.16 4.17
N ARG A 441 25.61 -0.31 4.36
CA ARG A 441 26.97 -0.75 4.74
C ARG A 441 27.03 -1.12 6.22
N GLU A 442 26.14 -0.53 7.01
CA GLU A 442 25.99 -0.64 8.45
C GLU A 442 25.45 -2.04 8.78
N PHE A 443 24.39 -2.46 8.09
CA PHE A 443 23.85 -3.82 8.15
C PHE A 443 24.87 -4.88 7.65
N ALA A 444 25.55 -4.61 6.54
CA ALA A 444 26.61 -5.49 6.03
C ALA A 444 27.79 -5.63 7.03
N ALA A 445 28.18 -4.55 7.72
CA ALA A 445 29.19 -4.60 8.77
C ALA A 445 28.67 -5.31 10.05
N ALA A 446 27.40 -5.15 10.40
CA ALA A 446 26.78 -5.83 11.53
C ALA A 446 26.80 -7.37 11.34
N LEU A 447 26.33 -7.87 10.19
CA LEU A 447 26.35 -9.30 9.88
C LEU A 447 27.78 -9.82 9.62
N GLY A 448 28.61 -9.03 8.92
CA GLY A 448 30.04 -9.32 8.71
C GLY A 448 30.82 -9.47 10.02
N SER A 449 30.40 -8.81 11.11
CA SER A 449 31.01 -8.99 12.44
C SER A 449 30.71 -10.35 13.08
N GLY A 450 29.75 -11.12 12.57
CA GLY A 450 29.39 -12.44 13.12
C GLY A 450 28.83 -12.42 14.54
N ARG A 451 28.35 -11.27 15.01
CA ARG A 451 27.70 -11.13 16.32
C ARG A 451 26.21 -11.49 16.27
N TYR A 452 25.63 -11.50 15.08
CA TYR A 452 24.21 -11.81 14.84
C TYR A 452 24.08 -13.11 14.04
N VAL A 453 22.96 -13.78 14.22
CA VAL A 453 22.54 -14.99 13.52
C VAL A 453 21.07 -14.85 13.09
N TYR A 454 20.72 -15.31 11.89
CA TYR A 454 19.33 -15.35 11.44
C TYR A 454 18.59 -16.55 12.04
N LEU A 455 17.71 -16.31 13.01
CA LEU A 455 16.84 -17.31 13.64
C LEU A 455 15.39 -16.85 13.65
N GLU A 456 14.48 -17.73 13.26
CA GLU A 456 13.03 -17.51 13.36
C GLU A 456 12.50 -16.23 12.66
N GLY A 457 13.25 -15.67 11.70
CA GLY A 457 12.90 -14.41 11.04
C GLY A 457 13.67 -13.17 11.51
N HIS A 458 14.57 -13.35 12.47
CA HIS A 458 15.24 -12.28 13.21
C HIS A 458 16.75 -12.38 13.12
N TYR A 459 17.43 -11.23 12.97
CA TYR A 459 18.87 -11.15 13.18
C TYR A 459 19.17 -10.90 14.66
N CYS A 460 19.29 -11.98 15.41
CA CYS A 460 19.47 -12.01 16.86
C CYS A 460 20.94 -12.13 17.26
N LEU A 461 21.34 -11.52 18.39
CA LEU A 461 22.68 -11.66 18.97
C LEU A 461 23.01 -13.13 19.31
N ASP A 462 24.12 -13.63 18.78
CA ASP A 462 24.67 -14.95 19.06
C ASP A 462 25.31 -15.00 20.46
N VAL A 463 24.44 -15.14 21.47
CA VAL A 463 24.71 -15.46 22.88
C VAL A 463 23.56 -16.22 23.52
N GLU A 464 23.92 -17.08 24.47
CA GLU A 464 23.06 -17.55 25.56
C GLU A 464 23.04 -16.41 26.60
N PRO A 465 21.97 -15.58 26.66
CA PRO A 465 20.60 -16.04 26.96
C PRO A 465 19.55 -15.83 25.86
N TYR A 466 19.94 -15.44 24.64
CA TYR A 466 18.98 -15.18 23.56
C TYR A 466 18.77 -16.37 22.60
N VAL A 467 19.78 -17.24 22.48
CA VAL A 467 19.75 -18.40 21.56
C VAL A 467 19.84 -19.72 22.34
N GLU A 468 18.92 -20.65 22.06
CA GLU A 468 18.98 -22.03 22.59
C GLU A 468 19.88 -22.93 21.73
N HIS A 469 20.82 -23.60 22.38
CA HIS A 469 21.70 -24.61 21.78
C HIS A 469 21.32 -26.01 22.28
N ARG A 470 20.35 -26.67 21.64
CA ARG A 470 19.97 -28.07 21.94
C ARG A 470 20.69 -29.03 21.02
N TYR A 471 21.40 -30.01 21.59
CA TYR A 471 22.17 -30.99 20.83
C TYR A 471 21.27 -31.79 19.87
N GLY A 472 21.64 -31.81 18.57
CA GLY A 472 20.86 -32.47 17.52
C GLY A 472 19.59 -31.74 17.07
N GLN A 473 19.39 -30.47 17.44
CA GLN A 473 18.24 -29.65 17.00
C GLN A 473 18.72 -28.35 16.34
N LEU A 474 17.88 -27.77 15.47
CA LEU A 474 18.12 -26.41 14.97
C LEU A 474 18.11 -25.42 16.14
N ARG A 475 19.02 -24.43 16.09
CA ARG A 475 19.06 -23.30 17.02
C ARG A 475 17.78 -22.47 16.89
N ARG A 476 17.38 -21.85 18.01
CA ARG A 476 16.10 -21.14 18.19
C ARG A 476 16.26 -19.98 19.14
N LEU A 477 15.30 -19.05 19.11
CA LEU A 477 15.22 -18.01 20.13
C LEU A 477 14.79 -18.62 21.48
N THR A 478 15.34 -18.10 22.59
CA THR A 478 14.83 -18.44 23.93
C THR A 478 13.44 -17.83 24.15
N ALA A 479 12.72 -18.34 25.16
CA ALA A 479 11.49 -17.68 25.63
C ALA A 479 11.75 -16.22 26.07
N TYR A 480 12.93 -15.92 26.60
CA TYR A 480 13.35 -14.57 26.99
C TYR A 480 13.49 -13.66 25.75
N ALA A 481 14.24 -14.08 24.72
CA ALA A 481 14.43 -13.29 23.49
C ALA A 481 13.11 -12.96 22.78
N ARG A 482 12.12 -13.88 22.79
CA ARG A 482 10.79 -13.60 22.23
C ARG A 482 9.96 -12.60 23.05
N HIS A 483 10.34 -12.29 24.29
CA HIS A 483 9.70 -11.26 25.12
C HIS A 483 10.46 -9.93 25.13
N HIS A 484 11.73 -9.94 24.72
CA HIS A 484 12.66 -8.81 24.82
C HIS A 484 13.40 -8.65 23.47
N ILE A 485 12.64 -8.65 22.38
CA ILE A 485 13.20 -8.71 21.02
C ILE A 485 14.12 -7.49 20.73
N GLU A 486 13.86 -6.35 21.37
CA GLU A 486 14.63 -5.12 21.26
C GLU A 486 16.01 -5.21 21.93
N GLU A 487 16.19 -6.09 22.92
CA GLU A 487 17.48 -6.27 23.62
C GLU A 487 18.48 -7.08 22.77
N CYS A 488 17.97 -7.85 21.80
CA CYS A 488 18.76 -8.86 21.11
C CYS A 488 18.72 -8.82 19.57
N CYS A 489 17.71 -8.22 18.94
CA CYS A 489 17.52 -8.28 17.49
C CYS A 489 17.71 -6.93 16.79
N ILE A 490 18.18 -6.98 15.55
CA ILE A 490 18.22 -5.81 14.65
C ILE A 490 16.78 -5.39 14.31
N SER A 491 16.48 -4.10 14.54
CA SER A 491 15.24 -3.44 14.15
C SER A 491 15.27 -2.95 12.69
N PHE A 492 14.11 -2.95 12.03
CA PHE A 492 13.91 -2.44 10.68
C PHE A 492 12.70 -1.50 10.63
N THR A 493 12.84 -0.33 10.01
CA THR A 493 11.72 0.61 9.80
C THR A 493 10.92 0.21 8.57
N VAL A 494 9.64 -0.13 8.73
CA VAL A 494 8.72 -0.41 7.63
C VAL A 494 8.28 0.91 6.99
N GLN A 495 9.12 1.43 6.10
CA GLN A 495 8.71 2.51 5.21
C GLN A 495 7.60 2.01 4.27
N GLY A 496 6.73 2.94 3.84
CA GLY A 496 5.58 2.60 2.99
C GLY A 496 5.98 2.05 1.62
N ARG A 497 4.99 1.71 0.77
CA ARG A 497 5.21 1.11 -0.57
C ARG A 497 6.13 1.91 -1.53
N TYR A 498 6.63 3.10 -1.14
CA TYR A 498 7.52 3.97 -1.90
C TYR A 498 8.46 4.82 -0.99
N ALA A 499 9.49 4.25 -0.35
CA ALA A 499 10.69 4.97 0.16
C ALA A 499 11.79 3.99 0.63
N ASN A 500 13.04 4.47 0.78
CA ASN A 500 14.22 3.66 1.10
C ASN A 500 14.55 3.64 2.60
N THR A 501 14.75 2.44 3.17
CA THR A 501 15.20 2.23 4.57
C THR A 501 16.49 2.98 4.92
N ALA A 502 16.54 3.54 6.13
CA ALA A 502 17.69 4.21 6.75
C ALA A 502 17.84 3.74 8.21
N TYR A 503 19.00 4.01 8.84
CA TYR A 503 19.47 3.41 10.10
C TYR A 503 20.01 4.47 11.09
N GLU A 504 19.84 4.24 12.41
CA GLU A 504 20.47 4.97 13.52
C GLU A 504 20.92 3.98 14.65
N ASP A 505 21.68 4.43 15.66
CA ASP A 505 22.99 3.79 15.97
C ASP A 505 23.26 3.27 17.43
N ALA A 506 24.13 2.25 17.51
CA ALA A 506 25.07 1.80 18.59
C ALA A 506 24.69 1.55 20.10
N GLN A 507 25.04 0.34 20.63
CA GLN A 507 26.10 0.05 21.65
C GLN A 507 26.22 -1.47 22.06
N ALA A 508 27.12 -1.91 22.99
CA ALA A 508 27.45 -3.37 23.19
C ALA A 508 28.19 -3.81 24.51
N ALA A 509 28.05 -5.10 24.95
CA ALA A 509 28.87 -5.82 25.98
C ALA A 509 28.78 -7.40 25.94
N ARG A 510 29.39 -8.16 26.92
CA ARG A 510 29.35 -9.66 27.13
C ARG A 510 29.02 -10.03 28.59
N LYS A 511 28.91 -11.28 29.10
CA LYS A 511 29.70 -12.56 28.96
C LYS A 511 28.82 -13.70 28.33
N THR A 512 29.08 -15.02 28.24
CA THR A 512 30.03 -16.04 28.79
C THR A 512 30.14 -17.24 27.78
N PRO A 513 30.96 -18.33 27.92
CA PRO A 513 31.27 -19.24 26.79
C PRO A 513 31.19 -20.79 26.98
N VAL A 514 31.25 -21.53 25.86
CA VAL A 514 31.58 -22.98 25.72
C VAL A 514 32.79 -23.17 24.77
N LYS A 515 33.37 -24.38 24.66
CA LYS A 515 34.71 -24.65 24.08
C LYS A 515 34.68 -25.40 22.74
N ASP A 516 35.37 -24.87 21.73
CA ASP A 516 35.91 -25.61 20.57
C ASP A 516 37.11 -24.85 19.96
N LYS A 517 37.91 -25.45 19.07
CA LYS A 517 39.21 -24.91 18.59
C LYS A 517 39.22 -24.28 17.19
N TYR A 518 38.23 -24.56 16.33
CA TYR A 518 38.21 -24.10 14.92
C TYR A 518 36.88 -23.48 14.47
N GLN A 519 36.18 -22.79 15.38
CA GLN A 519 34.99 -22.01 15.02
C GLN A 519 35.38 -20.63 14.51
N SER A 520 34.76 -20.20 13.41
CA SER A 520 35.02 -18.88 12.82
C SER A 520 34.45 -17.75 13.69
N ARG A 521 35.07 -16.56 13.59
CA ARG A 521 34.60 -15.26 14.13
C ARG A 521 34.77 -15.10 15.66
N HIS A 522 35.92 -14.55 16.06
CA HIS A 522 36.12 -14.04 17.43
C HIS A 522 35.22 -12.82 17.72
N GLY A 523 34.30 -12.95 18.68
CA GLY A 523 33.70 -11.78 19.32
C GLY A 523 34.73 -11.11 20.25
N LEU A 524 35.08 -9.84 19.98
CA LEU A 524 35.84 -8.94 20.87
C LEU A 524 34.91 -8.34 21.93
N ARG A 525 34.91 -8.83 23.18
CA ARG A 525 33.91 -8.38 24.15
C ARG A 525 34.35 -8.50 25.64
N ALA A 526 35.65 -8.45 25.95
CA ALA A 526 36.18 -8.27 27.32
C ALA A 526 36.27 -6.78 27.75
N GLU A 527 36.29 -6.53 29.06
CA GLU A 527 36.39 -5.20 29.68
C GLU A 527 37.77 -4.56 29.50
N PRO A 528 37.88 -3.21 29.45
CA PRO A 528 39.16 -2.49 29.41
C PRO A 528 40.18 -2.97 30.45
N GLU A 529 41.46 -2.83 30.13
CA GLU A 529 42.63 -3.03 31.03
C GLU A 529 42.83 -4.42 31.66
N THR A 530 41.90 -5.36 31.47
CA THR A 530 42.04 -6.76 31.95
C THR A 530 43.11 -7.55 31.17
N LYS A 531 43.75 -8.54 31.83
CA LYS A 531 44.67 -9.48 31.14
C LYS A 531 43.93 -10.33 30.10
N GLU A 532 42.65 -10.57 30.37
CA GLU A 532 41.69 -11.26 29.53
C GLU A 532 41.41 -10.46 28.25
N ARG A 533 41.29 -9.12 28.32
CA ARG A 533 41.22 -8.22 27.15
C ARG A 533 42.48 -8.26 26.30
N VAL A 534 43.66 -8.25 26.92
CA VAL A 534 44.92 -8.42 26.18
C VAL A 534 44.95 -9.77 25.45
N LYS A 535 44.50 -10.84 26.11
CA LYS A 535 44.43 -12.19 25.53
C LYS A 535 43.36 -12.32 24.43
N GLU A 536 42.17 -11.76 24.62
CA GLU A 536 41.11 -11.70 23.60
C GLU A 536 41.58 -10.92 22.37
N ASN A 537 42.14 -9.73 22.56
CA ASN A 537 42.67 -8.90 21.47
C ASN A 537 43.81 -9.61 20.73
N THR A 538 44.68 -10.33 21.46
CA THR A 538 45.76 -11.15 20.88
C THR A 538 45.20 -12.29 20.03
N LEU A 539 44.18 -13.01 20.53
CA LEU A 539 43.55 -14.12 19.82
C LEU A 539 42.77 -13.63 18.59
N PHE A 540 41.97 -12.57 18.71
CA PHE A 540 41.30 -11.93 17.56
C PHE A 540 42.31 -11.46 16.52
N ALA A 541 43.43 -10.86 16.95
CA ALA A 541 44.49 -10.42 16.05
C ALA A 541 45.36 -11.57 15.50
N GLN A 542 45.27 -12.78 16.08
CA GLN A 542 45.87 -14.00 15.55
C GLN A 542 44.95 -14.66 14.52
N ASP A 543 43.67 -14.86 14.82
CA ASP A 543 42.67 -15.39 13.88
C ASP A 543 42.44 -14.45 12.69
N SER A 544 42.36 -13.14 12.92
CA SER A 544 42.36 -12.15 11.83
C SER A 544 43.61 -12.27 10.96
N ARG A 545 44.77 -12.59 11.55
CA ARG A 545 46.00 -12.90 10.79
C ARG A 545 45.97 -14.28 10.12
N VAL A 546 45.24 -15.27 10.63
CA VAL A 546 45.04 -16.57 9.98
C VAL A 546 44.13 -16.42 8.76
N TRP A 547 42.94 -15.84 8.90
CA TRP A 547 42.05 -15.59 7.75
C TRP A 547 42.63 -14.59 6.75
N MET A 548 43.39 -13.58 7.20
CA MET A 548 44.13 -12.71 6.30
C MET A 548 45.26 -13.45 5.58
N LYS A 549 46.01 -14.34 6.24
CA LYS A 549 46.98 -15.22 5.56
C LYS A 549 46.30 -16.11 4.55
N LEU A 550 45.20 -16.77 4.91
CA LEU A 550 44.41 -17.63 4.02
C LEU A 550 43.94 -16.86 2.77
N ARG A 551 43.48 -15.62 2.95
CA ARG A 551 43.04 -14.73 1.86
C ARG A 551 44.19 -14.20 1.01
N MET A 552 45.36 -13.93 1.60
CA MET A 552 46.56 -13.46 0.89
C MET A 552 47.35 -14.59 0.21
N ALA A 553 47.19 -15.83 0.68
CA ALA A 553 47.73 -17.05 0.08
C ALA A 553 46.73 -17.76 -0.85
N MET A 554 45.52 -17.20 -1.03
CA MET A 554 44.49 -17.79 -1.87
C MET A 554 44.91 -17.74 -3.35
N PRO A 555 45.03 -18.88 -4.04
CA PRO A 555 45.40 -18.91 -5.45
C PRO A 555 44.33 -18.28 -6.34
N ASP A 556 44.72 -17.75 -7.50
CA ASP A 556 43.79 -17.21 -8.51
C ASP A 556 42.85 -18.28 -9.10
N ASN A 557 43.13 -19.57 -8.87
CA ASN A 557 42.27 -20.69 -9.27
C ASN A 557 41.34 -21.11 -8.12
N ILE A 558 40.02 -21.02 -8.34
CA ILE A 558 39.01 -21.41 -7.34
C ILE A 558 39.13 -22.86 -6.85
N ALA A 559 39.56 -23.82 -7.69
CA ALA A 559 39.71 -25.20 -7.25
C ALA A 559 40.86 -25.37 -6.25
N GLU A 560 41.94 -24.60 -6.44
CA GLU A 560 43.09 -24.56 -5.54
C GLU A 560 42.79 -23.75 -4.27
N ALA A 561 42.00 -22.67 -4.38
CA ALA A 561 41.49 -21.90 -3.25
C ALA A 561 40.58 -22.74 -2.33
N VAL A 562 39.67 -23.54 -2.91
CA VAL A 562 38.83 -24.48 -2.14
C VAL A 562 39.68 -25.60 -1.52
N GLN A 563 40.72 -26.08 -2.22
CA GLN A 563 41.65 -27.07 -1.67
C GLN A 563 42.46 -26.51 -0.49
N LEU A 564 42.94 -25.27 -0.56
CA LEU A 564 43.61 -24.59 0.55
C LEU A 564 42.69 -24.49 1.80
N ILE A 565 41.41 -24.15 1.62
CA ILE A 565 40.43 -24.10 2.71
C ILE A 565 40.14 -25.50 3.28
N LEU A 566 40.10 -26.54 2.44
CA LEU A 566 39.96 -27.93 2.87
C LEU A 566 41.14 -28.37 3.75
N ASP A 567 42.37 -28.11 3.31
CA ASP A 567 43.59 -28.52 4.00
C ASP A 567 43.76 -27.79 5.34
N GLU A 568 43.54 -26.47 5.36
CA GLU A 568 43.59 -25.64 6.60
C GLU A 568 42.47 -25.97 7.60
N LYS A 569 41.32 -26.50 7.14
CA LYS A 569 40.26 -27.04 8.03
C LYS A 569 40.41 -28.53 8.35
N GLY A 570 41.37 -29.24 7.76
CA GLY A 570 41.50 -30.70 7.90
C GLY A 570 40.32 -31.50 7.31
N ILE A 571 39.55 -30.91 6.40
CA ILE A 571 38.37 -31.51 5.79
C ILE A 571 38.79 -32.18 4.47
N THR A 572 38.39 -33.44 4.25
CA THR A 572 38.70 -34.12 2.98
C THR A 572 37.71 -33.73 1.87
N GLN A 573 38.12 -33.84 0.60
CA GLN A 573 37.18 -33.71 -0.54
C GLN A 573 35.98 -34.67 -0.47
N GLN A 574 36.14 -35.83 0.20
CA GLN A 574 35.06 -36.79 0.39
C GLN A 574 34.06 -36.29 1.43
N GLU A 575 34.55 -35.81 2.58
CA GLU A 575 33.75 -35.16 3.63
C GLU A 575 32.97 -33.96 3.07
N LEU A 576 33.61 -33.09 2.29
CA LEU A 576 32.92 -31.98 1.62
C LEU A 576 31.81 -32.48 0.68
N SER A 577 32.07 -33.48 -0.15
CA SER A 577 31.05 -34.02 -1.06
C SER A 577 29.83 -34.58 -0.32
N MET A 578 30.03 -35.23 0.85
CA MET A 578 28.94 -35.70 1.71
C MET A 578 28.15 -34.52 2.32
N ARG A 579 28.83 -33.50 2.86
CA ARG A 579 28.17 -32.29 3.41
C ARG A 579 27.38 -31.46 2.38
N MET A 580 27.75 -31.55 1.11
CA MET A 580 27.03 -30.93 -0.02
C MET A 580 25.89 -31.80 -0.58
N GLY A 581 25.76 -33.06 -0.13
CA GLY A 581 24.76 -34.01 -0.61
C GLY A 581 25.01 -34.54 -2.04
N VAL A 582 26.26 -34.54 -2.52
CA VAL A 582 26.58 -34.89 -3.92
C VAL A 582 27.72 -35.89 -4.06
N SER A 583 27.73 -36.62 -5.18
CA SER A 583 28.83 -37.56 -5.46
C SER A 583 30.16 -36.84 -5.67
N ARG A 584 31.27 -37.48 -5.25
CA ARG A 584 32.64 -37.00 -5.50
C ARG A 584 32.95 -36.79 -7.00
N ALA A 585 32.25 -37.50 -7.89
CA ALA A 585 32.33 -37.30 -9.33
C ALA A 585 31.66 -35.99 -9.79
N ALA A 586 30.47 -35.67 -9.25
CA ALA A 586 29.80 -34.39 -9.51
C ALA A 586 30.63 -33.21 -9.00
N PHE A 587 31.16 -33.29 -7.77
CA PHE A 587 32.03 -32.27 -7.20
C PHE A 587 33.28 -32.02 -8.08
N ARG A 588 33.99 -33.08 -8.49
CA ARG A 588 35.13 -32.98 -9.43
C ARG A 588 34.74 -32.37 -10.78
N LYS A 589 33.56 -32.70 -11.31
CA LYS A 589 33.01 -32.15 -12.56
C LYS A 589 32.68 -30.64 -12.44
N TRP A 590 32.38 -30.14 -11.24
CA TRP A 590 32.26 -28.71 -10.97
C TRP A 590 33.62 -28.02 -10.88
N CYS A 591 34.61 -28.60 -10.18
CA CYS A 591 35.96 -28.04 -10.10
C CYS A 591 36.67 -27.99 -11.47
N GLY A 592 36.37 -28.93 -12.36
CA GLY A 592 36.83 -28.95 -13.76
C GLY A 592 35.99 -28.09 -14.74
N ARG A 593 35.11 -27.22 -14.23
CA ARG A 593 34.28 -26.29 -15.01
C ARG A 593 34.20 -24.94 -14.27
N ARG A 594 33.57 -23.93 -14.88
CA ARG A 594 33.22 -22.70 -14.16
C ARG A 594 32.07 -23.01 -13.19
N MET A 595 32.32 -22.87 -11.89
CA MET A 595 31.30 -23.04 -10.86
C MET A 595 30.20 -21.99 -10.98
N SER A 596 28.95 -22.38 -10.74
CA SER A 596 27.81 -21.46 -10.62
C SER A 596 27.85 -20.77 -9.24
N LEU A 597 27.17 -19.63 -9.12
CA LEU A 597 27.04 -18.93 -7.83
C LEU A 597 26.44 -19.84 -6.74
N ARG A 598 25.45 -20.66 -7.12
CA ARG A 598 24.83 -21.70 -6.30
C ARG A 598 25.84 -22.72 -5.75
N HIS A 599 26.72 -23.28 -6.61
CA HIS A 599 27.73 -24.24 -6.17
C HIS A 599 28.75 -23.61 -5.21
N ILE A 600 29.11 -22.34 -5.40
CA ILE A 600 30.06 -21.62 -4.53
C ILE A 600 29.45 -21.38 -3.15
N VAL A 601 28.19 -20.92 -3.09
CA VAL A 601 27.46 -20.75 -1.82
C VAL A 601 27.28 -22.10 -1.11
N ALA A 602 26.98 -23.18 -1.83
CA ALA A 602 26.95 -24.53 -1.25
C ALA A 602 28.30 -24.98 -0.65
N VAL A 603 29.44 -24.67 -1.28
CA VAL A 603 30.77 -24.93 -0.71
C VAL A 603 31.01 -24.09 0.55
N CYS A 604 30.61 -22.81 0.52
CA CYS A 604 30.78 -21.91 1.67
C CYS A 604 29.95 -22.36 2.89
N ILE A 605 28.74 -22.88 2.66
CA ILE A 605 27.90 -23.50 3.69
C ILE A 605 28.53 -24.81 4.19
N ALA A 606 28.83 -25.76 3.31
CA ALA A 606 29.33 -27.08 3.69
C ALA A 606 30.68 -27.06 4.43
N LEU A 607 31.50 -26.02 4.21
CA LEU A 607 32.76 -25.80 4.91
C LEU A 607 32.67 -24.81 6.09
N ASP A 608 31.51 -24.19 6.37
CA ASP A 608 31.35 -23.04 7.27
C ASP A 608 32.44 -21.97 7.10
N VAL A 609 32.43 -21.28 5.96
CA VAL A 609 33.46 -20.30 5.58
C VAL A 609 32.98 -18.88 5.87
N ARG A 610 33.85 -18.05 6.44
CA ARG A 610 33.54 -16.65 6.75
C ARG A 610 33.16 -15.87 5.47
N ALA A 611 32.14 -15.02 5.56
CA ALA A 611 31.51 -14.38 4.41
C ALA A 611 32.47 -13.59 3.50
N ASP A 612 33.54 -12.98 4.04
CA ASP A 612 34.55 -12.27 3.25
C ASP A 612 35.41 -13.21 2.39
N ILE A 613 35.73 -14.40 2.89
CA ILE A 613 36.38 -15.48 2.15
C ILE A 613 35.40 -16.07 1.12
N GLY A 614 34.12 -16.19 1.47
CA GLY A 614 33.06 -16.59 0.54
C GLY A 614 32.91 -15.62 -0.65
N ILE A 615 32.95 -14.31 -0.38
CA ILE A 615 32.94 -13.25 -1.42
C ILE A 615 34.21 -13.33 -2.27
N GLU A 616 35.37 -13.65 -1.69
CA GLU A 616 36.62 -13.88 -2.44
C GLU A 616 36.50 -15.08 -3.40
N LEU A 617 35.94 -16.21 -2.94
CA LEU A 617 35.65 -17.38 -3.80
C LEU A 617 34.67 -17.03 -4.94
N VAL A 618 33.64 -16.21 -4.66
CA VAL A 618 32.71 -15.71 -5.69
C VAL A 618 33.46 -14.87 -6.74
N ARG A 619 34.38 -13.99 -6.32
CA ARG A 619 35.26 -13.23 -7.24
C ARG A 619 36.13 -14.17 -8.09
N LEU A 620 36.76 -15.19 -7.50
CA LEU A 620 37.65 -16.12 -8.20
C LEU A 620 36.94 -16.98 -9.26
N ALA A 621 35.65 -17.31 -9.07
CA ALA A 621 34.84 -17.92 -10.13
C ALA A 621 34.45 -16.95 -11.28
N GLY A 622 34.81 -15.66 -11.15
CA GLY A 622 34.32 -14.58 -11.99
C GLY A 622 32.80 -14.40 -11.88
N GLN A 623 32.20 -14.70 -10.72
CA GLN A 623 30.76 -14.55 -10.49
C GLN A 623 30.46 -13.26 -9.73
N THR A 624 29.23 -12.75 -9.82
CA THR A 624 28.77 -11.57 -9.07
C THR A 624 27.33 -11.72 -8.58
N PHE A 625 27.04 -11.08 -7.45
CA PHE A 625 25.66 -10.94 -6.95
C PHE A 625 24.95 -9.82 -7.72
N GLN A 626 23.93 -10.17 -8.49
CA GLN A 626 23.07 -9.22 -9.20
C GLN A 626 21.91 -8.80 -8.30
N ASN A 627 21.24 -7.68 -8.62
CA ASN A 627 19.98 -7.32 -7.96
C ASN A 627 18.81 -8.12 -8.57
N ASN A 628 18.70 -9.39 -8.17
CA ASN A 628 17.57 -10.27 -8.51
C ASN A 628 17.27 -11.21 -7.33
N LYS A 629 16.03 -11.73 -7.25
CA LYS A 629 15.53 -12.53 -6.11
C LYS A 629 16.46 -13.69 -5.72
N GLU A 630 17.01 -14.40 -6.70
CA GLU A 630 17.90 -15.54 -6.45
C GLU A 630 19.23 -15.07 -5.86
N HIS A 631 19.89 -14.08 -6.48
CA HIS A 631 21.17 -13.58 -6.02
C HIS A 631 21.06 -12.84 -4.67
N ASN A 632 19.90 -12.24 -4.33
CA ASN A 632 19.63 -11.76 -2.96
C ASN A 632 19.69 -12.92 -1.95
N LEU A 633 18.93 -13.98 -2.20
CA LEU A 633 18.81 -15.13 -1.29
C LEU A 633 20.16 -15.86 -1.14
N LEU A 634 20.88 -16.04 -2.25
CA LEU A 634 22.24 -16.60 -2.25
C LEU A 634 23.24 -15.74 -1.48
N LEU A 635 23.10 -14.40 -1.49
CA LEU A 635 23.94 -13.50 -0.72
C LEU A 635 23.64 -13.60 0.79
N ALA A 636 22.36 -13.68 1.18
CA ALA A 636 21.99 -13.89 2.59
C ALA A 636 22.51 -15.25 3.11
N MET A 637 22.32 -16.32 2.35
CA MET A 637 22.84 -17.66 2.68
C MET A 637 24.37 -17.71 2.85
N LEU A 638 25.12 -16.80 2.21
CA LEU A 638 26.58 -16.70 2.33
C LEU A 638 27.05 -16.10 3.67
N TYR A 639 26.19 -15.38 4.39
CA TYR A 639 26.51 -14.83 5.71
C TYR A 639 26.18 -15.81 6.86
N GLU A 640 25.16 -16.66 6.66
CA GLU A 640 24.60 -17.60 7.65
C GLU A 640 25.16 -19.03 7.56
N THR A 641 26.39 -19.21 7.06
CA THR A 641 27.01 -20.54 6.78
C THR A 641 27.05 -21.51 7.96
N LYS A 642 27.06 -20.98 9.20
CA LYS A 642 27.10 -21.72 10.46
C LYS A 642 25.77 -22.39 10.80
N ASP A 643 24.67 -21.83 10.33
CA ASP A 643 23.30 -22.14 10.75
C ASP A 643 22.44 -22.73 9.62
N LEU A 644 23.02 -22.83 8.44
CA LEU A 644 22.44 -23.48 7.27
C LEU A 644 23.16 -24.80 7.00
N THR A 645 22.42 -25.84 6.63
CA THR A 645 22.97 -27.00 5.92
C THR A 645 22.66 -26.86 4.43
N VAL A 646 23.43 -27.49 3.55
CA VAL A 646 23.12 -27.46 2.11
C VAL A 646 21.73 -28.06 1.83
N ALA A 647 21.31 -29.07 2.60
CA ALA A 647 19.95 -29.60 2.56
C ALA A 647 18.87 -28.56 2.92
N ARG A 648 19.03 -27.82 4.02
CA ARG A 648 18.09 -26.76 4.43
C ARG A 648 18.11 -25.58 3.44
N ALA A 649 19.27 -25.25 2.89
CA ALA A 649 19.39 -24.23 1.84
C ALA A 649 18.62 -24.66 0.57
N ASN A 650 18.76 -25.92 0.14
CA ASN A 650 18.01 -26.49 -0.98
C ASN A 650 16.49 -26.50 -0.74
N GLU A 651 16.05 -26.73 0.50
CA GLU A 651 14.64 -26.62 0.89
C GLU A 651 14.10 -25.19 0.71
N ILE A 652 14.82 -24.18 1.21
CA ILE A 652 14.44 -22.76 1.10
C ILE A 652 14.40 -22.31 -0.37
N MET A 653 15.39 -22.69 -1.19
CA MET A 653 15.40 -22.41 -2.63
C MET A 653 14.14 -22.96 -3.32
N ARG A 654 13.78 -24.22 -3.05
CA ARG A 654 12.58 -24.88 -3.63
C ARG A 654 11.28 -24.19 -3.19
N GLN A 655 11.16 -23.78 -1.92
CA GLN A 655 9.99 -23.06 -1.41
C GLN A 655 9.80 -21.72 -2.14
N GLU A 656 10.91 -21.00 -2.38
CA GLU A 656 10.92 -19.75 -3.15
C GLU A 656 10.84 -19.93 -4.67
N LYS A 657 10.64 -21.18 -5.14
CA LYS A 657 10.52 -21.61 -6.55
C LYS A 657 11.77 -21.31 -7.39
N LEU A 658 12.92 -21.54 -6.77
CA LEU A 658 14.25 -21.49 -7.38
C LEU A 658 14.85 -22.90 -7.36
N ASP A 659 15.66 -23.25 -8.35
CA ASP A 659 16.32 -24.57 -8.35
C ASP A 659 17.41 -24.62 -7.25
N PRO A 660 17.65 -25.79 -6.64
CA PRO A 660 18.47 -25.92 -5.43
C PRO A 660 19.94 -25.52 -5.64
N LEU A 661 20.66 -25.33 -4.53
CA LEU A 661 22.11 -25.08 -4.57
C LEU A 661 22.88 -26.26 -5.13
N THR A 662 22.40 -27.48 -4.84
CA THR A 662 22.94 -28.74 -5.34
C THR A 662 21.82 -29.66 -5.85
N GLU A 663 22.05 -30.30 -7.00
CA GLU A 663 21.34 -31.51 -7.40
C GLU A 663 21.80 -32.64 -6.48
N GLY A 664 21.00 -32.93 -5.46
CA GLY A 664 21.31 -33.98 -4.48
C GLY A 664 21.23 -35.38 -5.07
N MET A 665 21.76 -36.36 -4.34
CA MET A 665 21.33 -37.75 -4.52
C MET A 665 19.94 -37.90 -3.89
N ASP A 666 18.97 -38.47 -4.60
CA ASP A 666 17.62 -38.71 -4.08
C ASP A 666 17.67 -39.67 -2.88
N GLU A 667 16.78 -39.47 -1.90
CA GLU A 667 16.75 -40.24 -0.64
C GLU A 667 16.09 -41.63 -0.80
N GLU A 668 16.29 -42.30 -1.94
CA GLU A 668 16.04 -43.73 -2.11
C GLU A 668 17.38 -44.50 -2.08
N ILE A 669 17.40 -45.62 -1.33
CA ILE A 669 18.56 -46.47 -0.99
C ILE A 669 19.32 -46.02 0.28
N ALA A 670 18.64 -46.15 1.42
CA ALA A 670 19.24 -46.57 2.69
C ALA A 670 18.20 -47.38 3.50
N VAL A 671 18.51 -48.66 3.75
CA VAL A 671 17.79 -49.60 4.64
C VAL A 671 18.80 -50.11 5.65
#